data_AF-A0A9Q0P7Z1-F1
#
_entry.id   AF-A0A9Q0P7Z1-F1
#
_cell.length_a   1.000
_cell.length_b   1.000
_cell.length_c   1.000
_cell.angle_alpha   90.00
_cell.angle_beta   90.00
_cell.angle_gamma   90.00
#
_symmetry.space_group_name_H-M   'P 1'
#
loop_
_entity.id
_entity.type
_entity.pdbx_description
1 polymer ?
#
loop_
_entity_poly.entity_id
_entity_poly.type
_entity_poly.pdbx_seq_one_letter_code
_entity_poly.pdbx_strand_id
1 'polypeptide(L)'
;MASATAVAIGGSFLAAFLQVLFDRMASREVLGFFKERKLNDRLLRKLKVLMIAVNGVLDDAEEKQIAKPAVEMWVNELKDAVYEADDLLDEISYEALRPEVEGGSQSSADQRVKEEMETKLGEIVDTLEYLVQQKNALGLREGAVEKASSQRIPTTSLVDESGVYGRDEDKEAIMKLVRSANENGKRLDVGIYDAKLLRTFLPLSEAWLRNQINVLPVSRVWPRNEIDNKVTHDLLPRLTRLRVLSLLNYSNVAELPDSMGKLKHLRYLNLSATSIKRLPEVVSTAYHLQTLILENCKELVELPDSVGHLKHLLYASLKGSKIKILPESMSTLYNLQTLVLEDCRHLVRLPHSIGNLKRLRYVTLKGTAIKKLPASMGGLCNLQTLILRSCKDLIELPDDMGRLINLSHLDIEGTKLSKMPQHMGKLTKLQNLSDFFLGKDTGSSIQELGKLKHLQGGLNIWNLQNVGTAPDALQDNVKGMKHLKTLNLMWDGDPNDSGHVRHVLDKLEPDVNMEYLYIYGYGGTRFSDWVGDSSFSRIVSMELSRCKYCTSLPPLGQLGSLKELMVRGFEGLAIVGREFYGSCTSVRKPFASLESLTLSMMPEWREWISDQGMQAFPCLQKLCISGCPYLRKVLSNHRLPSLTTLEIEGCRQLVTSFPRCPVIDEIKLDDGFRHLLLRRLPSGMHSLEVDRCYSTNSIPKEMEQIGCFLTTLEEIEMENCDSLKCFQLELFPRLKILRISKCSNLEFICEHEGPLEDLTSLHSLKIWECPKLVSFPKGGLPASCLTELQLFDCADLKSLPEHMNSLLPSLEDLRLFLLPKLEVFPEGGLPSKLKSLYIEDCSKLIAARMQWSLQSLPSLSKFTVGVDENVESFPEEMLLPSTLASLEIWSLKTLKSLNYSGLQHLTSLEQLTITDCPNLQSMPGEAFHFYHERPVGETECLQTSGLGIKTVEDTDQNGLSGENSKWSEDSKGRLSITSDNRSAPTR
;
A
#
# COMPACT_ATOMS: atom_id res chain seq x y z
N MET A 1 4.03 19.71 -41.82
CA MET A 1 3.10 20.78 -41.36
C MET A 1 2.61 20.48 -39.95
N ALA A 2 3.50 20.61 -38.97
CA ALA A 2 3.20 20.57 -37.53
C ALA A 2 4.39 21.22 -36.80
N SER A 3 4.45 22.56 -36.81
CA SER A 3 5.46 23.36 -36.10
C SER A 3 5.00 24.82 -35.98
N ALA A 4 3.75 25.04 -35.57
CA ALA A 4 3.21 26.38 -35.33
C ALA A 4 1.94 26.29 -34.46
N THR A 5 2.08 26.04 -33.15
CA THR A 5 1.02 26.25 -32.14
C THR A 5 1.61 26.12 -30.72
N ALA A 6 2.58 26.99 -30.38
CA ALA A 6 3.11 27.08 -29.01
C ALA A 6 3.40 28.55 -28.58
N VAL A 7 2.73 29.55 -29.16
CA VAL A 7 3.07 30.98 -28.97
C VAL A 7 1.89 31.82 -28.45
N ALA A 8 0.95 31.28 -27.67
CA ALA A 8 -0.20 32.09 -27.24
C ALA A 8 -0.78 31.78 -25.85
N ILE A 9 0.05 31.62 -24.80
CA ILE A 9 -0.44 31.56 -23.41
C ILE A 9 0.36 32.46 -22.44
N GLY A 10 1.37 33.23 -22.92
CA GLY A 10 2.28 33.98 -22.04
C GLY A 10 1.83 35.35 -21.50
N GLY A 11 0.68 35.90 -21.93
CA GLY A 11 0.39 37.34 -21.76
C GLY A 11 -0.49 37.75 -20.58
N SER A 12 -0.26 37.27 -19.36
CA SER A 12 -1.07 37.75 -18.20
C SER A 12 -0.42 37.69 -16.82
N PHE A 13 0.83 37.22 -16.70
CA PHE A 13 1.42 36.95 -15.39
C PHE A 13 1.85 38.24 -14.67
N LEU A 14 2.54 39.16 -15.37
CA LEU A 14 3.13 40.33 -14.72
C LEU A 14 2.05 41.35 -14.31
N ALA A 15 1.02 41.53 -15.13
CA ALA A 15 -0.12 42.40 -14.81
C ALA A 15 -0.92 41.90 -13.59
N ALA A 16 -1.16 40.60 -13.51
CA ALA A 16 -1.80 39.98 -12.35
C ALA A 16 -0.93 40.12 -11.09
N PHE A 17 0.40 40.01 -11.24
CA PHE A 17 1.35 40.15 -10.14
C PHE A 17 1.43 41.59 -9.61
N LEU A 18 1.39 42.60 -10.49
CA LEU A 18 1.30 44.02 -10.10
C LEU A 18 0.03 44.31 -9.30
N GLN A 19 -1.10 43.66 -9.62
CA GLN A 19 -2.33 43.80 -8.84
C GLN A 19 -2.17 43.28 -7.41
N VAL A 20 -1.52 42.13 -7.22
CA VAL A 20 -1.20 41.59 -5.89
C VAL A 20 -0.34 42.58 -5.11
N LEU A 21 0.63 43.21 -5.75
CA LEU A 21 1.48 44.23 -5.11
C LEU A 21 0.71 45.49 -4.71
N PHE A 22 -0.25 45.94 -5.54
CA PHE A 22 -1.13 47.05 -5.16
C PHE A 22 -1.95 46.71 -3.91
N ASP A 23 -2.49 45.51 -3.82
CA ASP A 23 -3.26 45.06 -2.66
C ASP A 23 -2.36 44.96 -1.41
N ARG A 24 -1.12 44.48 -1.57
CA ARG A 24 -0.13 44.41 -0.47
C ARG A 24 0.33 45.78 0.01
N MET A 25 0.58 46.73 -0.88
CA MET A 25 0.91 48.11 -0.50
C MET A 25 -0.26 48.80 0.22
N ALA A 26 -1.49 48.34 -0.01
CA ALA A 26 -2.69 48.80 0.69
C ALA A 26 -3.03 48.00 1.96
N SER A 27 -2.24 46.97 2.29
CA SER A 27 -2.47 46.11 3.46
C SER A 27 -2.30 46.87 4.77
N ARG A 28 -3.00 46.41 5.81
CA ARG A 28 -3.00 47.08 7.13
C ARG A 28 -1.61 47.00 7.77
N GLU A 29 -0.92 45.90 7.56
CA GLU A 29 0.41 45.60 8.06
C GLU A 29 1.43 46.61 7.50
N VAL A 30 1.46 46.77 6.17
CA VAL A 30 2.37 47.72 5.50
C VAL A 30 2.02 49.16 5.87
N LEU A 31 0.74 49.56 5.75
CA LEU A 31 0.33 50.93 6.09
C LEU A 31 0.52 51.28 7.57
N GLY A 32 0.34 50.30 8.46
CA GLY A 32 0.61 50.43 9.89
C GLY A 32 2.09 50.67 10.16
N PHE A 33 2.97 49.87 9.55
CA PHE A 33 4.42 50.00 9.70
C PHE A 33 4.94 51.38 9.25
N PHE A 34 4.45 51.90 8.12
CA PHE A 34 4.83 53.23 7.64
C PHE A 34 4.39 54.35 8.60
N LYS A 35 3.20 54.23 9.18
CA LYS A 35 2.67 55.20 10.16
C LYS A 35 3.39 55.12 11.51
N GLU A 36 3.60 53.92 12.04
CA GLU A 36 4.18 53.70 13.37
C GLU A 36 5.67 54.06 13.43
N ARG A 37 6.43 53.80 12.36
CA ARG A 37 7.87 54.06 12.30
C ARG A 37 8.23 55.37 11.57
N LYS A 38 7.26 56.17 11.14
CA LYS A 38 7.44 57.43 10.39
C LYS A 38 8.33 57.27 9.15
N LEU A 39 8.11 56.22 8.37
CA LEU A 39 8.83 56.02 7.11
C LEU A 39 8.44 57.07 6.08
N ASN A 40 9.28 57.31 5.08
CA ASN A 40 9.01 58.29 4.05
C ASN A 40 7.84 57.87 3.13
N ASP A 41 6.61 58.26 3.50
CA ASP A 41 5.38 58.08 2.71
C ASP A 41 5.48 58.62 1.26
N ARG A 42 6.44 59.50 0.98
CA ARG A 42 6.71 59.98 -0.38
C ARG A 42 7.28 58.88 -1.27
N LEU A 43 8.15 58.00 -0.74
CA LEU A 43 8.76 56.90 -1.49
C LEU A 43 7.73 55.82 -1.83
N LEU A 44 6.88 55.42 -0.88
CA LEU A 44 5.80 54.45 -1.15
C LEU A 44 4.79 54.97 -2.18
N ARG A 45 4.46 56.27 -2.13
CA ARG A 45 3.63 56.93 -3.15
C ARG A 45 4.31 56.99 -4.51
N LYS A 46 5.61 57.29 -4.56
CA LYS A 46 6.41 57.27 -5.79
C LYS A 46 6.44 55.87 -6.41
N LEU A 47 6.70 54.83 -5.61
CA LEU A 47 6.67 53.43 -6.05
C LEU A 47 5.31 53.09 -6.68
N LYS A 48 4.20 53.44 -6.01
CA LYS A 48 2.86 53.22 -6.53
C LYS A 48 2.62 53.92 -7.88
N VAL A 49 3.08 55.16 -8.03
CA VAL A 49 2.93 55.92 -9.29
C VAL A 49 3.75 55.30 -10.42
N LEU A 50 5.01 54.92 -10.15
CA LEU A 50 5.87 54.26 -11.13
C LEU A 50 5.32 52.91 -11.57
N MET A 51 4.79 52.11 -10.64
CA MET A 51 4.15 50.83 -10.97
C MET A 51 2.90 51.00 -11.84
N ILE A 52 2.09 52.06 -11.63
CA ILE A 52 0.96 52.39 -12.51
C ILE A 52 1.46 52.77 -13.91
N ALA A 53 2.53 53.59 -13.99
CA ALA A 53 3.11 54.01 -15.27
C ALA A 53 3.66 52.84 -16.08
N VAL A 54 4.32 51.87 -15.43
CA VAL A 54 4.80 50.65 -16.08
C VAL A 54 3.64 49.74 -16.49
N ASN A 55 2.63 49.57 -15.63
CA ASN A 55 1.45 48.76 -15.96
C ASN A 55 0.74 49.28 -17.23
N GLY A 56 0.77 50.60 -17.49
CA GLY A 56 0.16 51.20 -18.67
C GLY A 56 0.80 50.82 -20.02
N VAL A 57 2.07 50.37 -20.02
CA VAL A 57 2.81 49.96 -21.23
C VAL A 57 3.09 48.46 -21.30
N LEU A 58 2.68 47.71 -20.28
CA LEU A 58 3.06 46.32 -20.08
C LEU A 58 2.49 45.38 -21.16
N ASP A 59 1.23 45.55 -21.55
CA ASP A 59 0.59 44.72 -22.58
C ASP A 59 1.32 44.84 -23.93
N ASP A 60 1.72 46.06 -24.31
CA ASP A 60 2.45 46.35 -25.54
C ASP A 60 3.92 45.87 -25.47
N ALA A 61 4.55 45.92 -24.29
CA ALA A 61 5.87 45.36 -24.05
C ALA A 61 5.88 43.83 -24.12
N GLU A 62 4.88 43.17 -23.53
CA GLU A 62 4.74 41.71 -23.55
C GLU A 62 4.48 41.16 -24.95
N GLU A 63 3.79 41.90 -25.83
CA GLU A 63 3.60 41.54 -27.24
C GLU A 63 4.91 41.76 -28.04
N LYS A 64 5.60 42.87 -27.82
CA LYS A 64 6.80 43.25 -28.58
C LYS A 64 8.07 42.48 -28.20
N GLN A 65 8.17 41.93 -26.99
CA GLN A 65 9.35 41.16 -26.55
C GLN A 65 9.63 39.95 -27.47
N ILE A 66 8.61 39.36 -28.08
CA ILE A 66 8.73 38.19 -28.97
C ILE A 66 9.54 38.51 -30.24
N ALA A 67 9.46 39.76 -30.70
CA ALA A 67 10.08 40.21 -31.95
C ALA A 67 11.28 41.16 -31.75
N LYS A 68 11.46 41.72 -30.54
CA LYS A 68 12.46 42.76 -30.26
C LYS A 68 13.29 42.40 -29.01
N PRO A 69 14.56 42.00 -29.17
CA PRO A 69 15.44 41.66 -28.04
C PRO A 69 15.64 42.79 -27.02
N ALA A 70 15.64 44.04 -27.46
CA ALA A 70 15.75 45.19 -26.56
C ALA A 70 14.53 45.36 -25.64
N VAL A 71 13.33 44.96 -26.09
CA VAL A 71 12.11 44.97 -25.28
C VAL A 71 12.09 43.77 -24.34
N GLU A 72 12.60 42.61 -24.77
CA GLU A 72 12.79 41.44 -23.91
C GLU A 72 13.71 41.74 -22.71
N MET A 73 14.86 42.38 -22.94
CA MET A 73 15.75 42.82 -21.86
C MET A 73 15.05 43.76 -20.88
N TRP A 74 14.30 44.74 -21.39
CA TRP A 74 13.53 45.68 -20.56
C TRP A 74 12.45 44.97 -19.72
N VAL A 75 11.72 44.02 -20.31
CA VAL A 75 10.71 43.22 -19.59
C VAL A 75 11.36 42.36 -18.49
N ASN A 76 12.57 41.85 -18.72
CA ASN A 76 13.31 41.10 -17.71
C ASN A 76 13.81 41.99 -16.56
N GLU A 77 14.39 43.16 -16.85
CA GLU A 77 14.77 44.13 -15.81
C GLU A 77 13.56 44.61 -14.99
N LEU A 78 12.41 44.78 -15.66
CA LEU A 78 11.15 45.10 -14.99
C LEU A 78 10.68 43.98 -14.08
N LYS A 79 10.73 42.72 -14.54
CA LYS A 79 10.40 41.55 -13.71
C LYS A 79 11.23 41.55 -12.43
N ASP A 80 12.53 41.80 -12.55
CA ASP A 80 13.43 41.86 -11.40
C ASP A 80 13.09 42.98 -10.42
N ALA A 81 12.88 44.21 -10.91
CA ALA A 81 12.52 45.35 -10.05
C ALA A 81 11.17 45.13 -9.32
N VAL A 82 10.19 44.53 -10.01
CA VAL A 82 8.87 44.20 -9.44
C VAL A 82 8.98 43.07 -8.41
N TYR A 83 9.87 42.10 -8.62
CA TYR A 83 10.19 41.09 -7.61
C TYR A 83 10.88 41.71 -6.38
N GLU A 84 11.88 42.57 -6.56
CA GLU A 84 12.51 43.29 -5.44
C GLU A 84 11.49 44.06 -4.59
N ALA A 85 10.53 44.73 -5.24
CA ALA A 85 9.44 45.43 -4.56
C ALA A 85 8.57 44.48 -3.71
N ASP A 86 8.23 43.31 -4.24
CA ASP A 86 7.45 42.30 -3.52
C ASP A 86 8.18 41.75 -2.29
N ASP A 87 9.48 41.48 -2.42
CA ASP A 87 10.31 40.97 -1.32
C ASP A 87 10.44 42.01 -0.20
N LEU A 88 10.63 43.29 -0.55
CA LEU A 88 10.68 44.38 0.42
C LEU A 88 9.34 44.55 1.16
N LEU A 89 8.21 44.44 0.47
CA LEU A 89 6.88 44.49 1.11
C LEU A 89 6.64 43.30 2.05
N ASP A 90 7.18 42.13 1.71
CA ASP A 90 7.23 40.95 2.57
C ASP A 90 8.09 41.18 3.82
N GLU A 91 9.25 41.82 3.70
CA GLU A 91 10.14 42.22 4.81
C GLU A 91 9.47 43.21 5.75
N ILE A 92 8.78 44.21 5.19
CA ILE A 92 8.00 45.18 5.96
C ILE A 92 6.85 44.49 6.71
N SER A 93 6.13 43.59 6.05
CA SER A 93 5.03 42.84 6.68
C SER A 93 5.53 41.97 7.84
N TYR A 94 6.70 41.34 7.68
CA TYR A 94 7.34 40.54 8.71
C TYR A 94 7.73 41.38 9.94
N GLU A 95 8.45 42.48 9.73
CA GLU A 95 8.89 43.34 10.85
C GLU A 95 7.72 44.09 11.51
N ALA A 96 6.57 44.22 10.84
CA ALA A 96 5.33 44.71 11.45
C ALA A 96 4.72 43.68 12.44
N LEU A 97 4.83 42.38 12.15
CA LEU A 97 4.24 41.31 12.97
C LEU A 97 5.16 40.84 14.11
N ARG A 98 6.48 41.02 13.96
CA ARG A 98 7.49 40.59 14.93
C ARG A 98 7.28 41.11 16.38
N PRO A 99 6.91 42.39 16.63
CA PRO A 99 6.77 42.92 17.98
C PRO A 99 5.61 42.31 18.79
N GLU A 100 4.56 41.82 18.14
CA GLU A 100 3.41 41.19 18.81
C GLU A 100 3.74 39.82 19.44
N VAL A 101 4.88 39.21 19.06
CA VAL A 101 5.30 37.86 19.48
C VAL A 101 6.54 37.90 20.37
N GLU A 102 7.50 38.80 20.11
CA GLU A 102 8.76 38.89 20.87
C GLU A 102 8.67 39.75 22.15
N GLY A 103 7.56 40.46 22.40
CA GLY A 103 7.31 41.14 23.68
C GLY A 103 8.32 42.25 24.04
N GLY A 104 8.93 42.90 23.05
CA GLY A 104 10.02 43.87 23.24
C GLY A 104 9.66 45.33 22.90
N SER A 105 10.10 46.26 23.73
CA SER A 105 10.03 47.72 23.54
C SER A 105 11.03 48.24 22.50
N GLN A 106 10.61 49.28 21.74
CA GLN A 106 11.38 49.94 20.68
C GLN A 106 12.84 50.26 21.09
N SER A 107 13.81 49.72 20.35
CA SER A 107 15.25 49.86 20.63
C SER A 107 16.02 50.49 19.48
N SER A 108 17.31 50.82 19.66
CA SER A 108 18.18 51.38 18.59
C SER A 108 18.32 50.47 17.36
N ALA A 109 17.99 49.18 17.48
CA ALA A 109 17.95 48.26 16.34
C ALA A 109 16.79 48.57 15.37
N ASP A 110 15.68 49.11 15.86
CA ASP A 110 14.51 49.46 15.04
C ASP A 110 14.76 50.64 14.09
N GLN A 111 15.61 51.57 14.51
CA GLN A 111 16.02 52.72 13.71
C GLN A 111 16.92 52.29 12.54
N ARG A 112 17.79 51.29 12.76
CA ARG A 112 18.68 50.75 11.73
C ARG A 112 17.93 49.95 10.68
N VAL A 113 16.94 49.15 11.08
CA VAL A 113 16.03 48.42 10.16
C VAL A 113 15.22 49.40 9.31
N LYS A 114 14.76 50.51 9.90
CA LYS A 114 14.05 51.57 9.18
C LYS A 114 14.92 52.18 8.07
N GLU A 115 16.14 52.60 8.41
CA GLU A 115 17.07 53.22 7.46
C GLU A 115 17.42 52.26 6.30
N GLU A 116 17.64 50.97 6.61
CA GLU A 116 17.90 49.95 5.60
C GLU A 116 16.71 49.76 4.64
N MET A 117 15.48 49.72 5.15
CA MET A 117 14.27 49.60 4.32
C MET A 117 14.03 50.84 3.45
N GLU A 118 14.32 52.06 3.95
CA GLU A 118 14.21 53.29 3.14
C GLU A 118 15.23 53.32 2.00
N THR A 119 16.46 52.85 2.25
CA THR A 119 17.49 52.73 1.20
C THR A 119 17.07 51.73 0.13
N LYS A 120 16.66 50.51 0.50
CA LYS A 120 16.17 49.49 -0.46
C LYS A 120 14.96 49.99 -1.26
N LEU A 121 14.02 50.67 -0.60
CA LEU A 121 12.85 51.25 -1.25
C LEU A 121 13.26 52.34 -2.25
N GLY A 122 14.25 53.15 -1.91
CA GLY A 122 14.83 54.17 -2.80
C GLY A 122 15.45 53.57 -4.04
N GLU A 123 16.27 52.54 -3.90
CA GLU A 123 16.93 51.84 -5.02
C GLU A 123 15.91 51.26 -6.01
N ILE A 124 14.86 50.59 -5.52
CA ILE A 124 13.78 50.04 -6.35
C ILE A 124 13.04 51.15 -7.10
N VAL A 125 12.76 52.27 -6.42
CA VAL A 125 12.12 53.44 -7.03
C VAL A 125 13.01 54.02 -8.14
N ASP A 126 14.31 54.14 -7.92
CA ASP A 126 15.26 54.67 -8.91
C ASP A 126 15.37 53.74 -10.14
N THR A 127 15.41 52.42 -9.95
CA THR A 127 15.41 51.43 -11.04
C THR A 127 14.11 51.50 -11.85
N LEU A 128 12.95 51.56 -11.19
CA LEU A 128 11.66 51.70 -11.89
C LEU A 128 11.54 53.05 -12.61
N GLU A 129 12.08 54.13 -12.03
CA GLU A 129 12.12 55.45 -12.66
C GLU A 129 12.99 55.42 -13.94
N TYR A 130 14.14 54.75 -13.90
CA TYR A 130 14.98 54.51 -15.08
C TYR A 130 14.26 53.70 -16.16
N LEU A 131 13.59 52.60 -15.80
CA LEU A 131 12.83 51.78 -16.75
C LEU A 131 11.68 52.55 -17.40
N VAL A 132 10.96 53.38 -16.63
CA VAL A 132 9.89 54.25 -17.16
C VAL A 132 10.44 55.27 -18.15
N GLN A 133 11.66 55.78 -17.96
CA GLN A 133 12.27 56.71 -18.91
C GLN A 133 12.64 56.05 -20.24
N GLN A 134 13.02 54.76 -20.23
CA GLN A 134 13.34 54.02 -21.45
C GLN A 134 12.14 53.73 -22.36
N LYS A 135 10.90 53.80 -21.84
CA LYS A 135 9.68 53.42 -22.57
C LYS A 135 9.54 54.12 -23.93
N ASN A 136 9.91 55.40 -24.00
CA ASN A 136 9.79 56.20 -25.21
C ASN A 136 10.84 55.81 -26.26
N ALA A 137 12.07 55.49 -25.82
CA ALA A 137 13.16 55.05 -26.69
C ALA A 137 12.91 53.65 -27.27
N LEU A 138 12.21 52.79 -26.53
CA LEU A 138 11.80 51.44 -26.96
C LEU A 138 10.52 51.44 -27.81
N GLY A 139 9.85 52.60 -27.94
CA GLY A 139 8.62 52.75 -28.71
C GLY A 139 7.42 52.00 -28.11
N LEU A 140 7.35 51.92 -26.78
CA LEU A 140 6.23 51.33 -26.04
C LEU A 140 5.07 52.32 -25.95
N ARG A 141 3.82 51.86 -26.13
CA ARG A 141 2.62 52.70 -26.18
C ARG A 141 1.67 52.41 -25.01
N GLU A 142 1.04 53.47 -24.49
CA GLU A 142 0.03 53.37 -23.43
C GLU A 142 -1.38 53.18 -24.03
N GLY A 143 -2.00 52.00 -23.79
CA GLY A 143 -3.36 51.60 -24.24
C GLY A 143 -3.55 51.49 -25.77
N ALA A 144 -4.56 50.80 -26.35
CA ALA A 144 -5.49 49.76 -25.93
C ALA A 144 -5.83 48.99 -27.23
N VAL A 145 -5.60 47.68 -27.28
CA VAL A 145 -6.27 46.83 -28.27
C VAL A 145 -7.37 46.10 -27.51
N GLU A 146 -8.62 46.48 -27.77
CA GLU A 146 -9.78 45.68 -27.40
C GLU A 146 -9.62 44.27 -27.99
N LYS A 147 -9.15 43.32 -27.19
CA LYS A 147 -9.33 41.91 -27.46
C LYS A 147 -10.16 41.30 -26.34
N ALA A 148 -11.17 40.57 -26.79
CA ALA A 148 -12.26 40.01 -26.02
C ALA A 148 -11.80 39.41 -24.69
N SER A 149 -12.59 39.69 -23.66
CA SER A 149 -12.52 39.12 -22.32
C SER A 149 -12.15 37.63 -22.33
N SER A 150 -10.86 37.34 -22.16
CA SER A 150 -10.39 36.03 -21.74
C SER A 150 -10.87 35.84 -20.31
N GLN A 151 -11.74 34.86 -20.10
CA GLN A 151 -12.24 34.51 -18.77
C GLN A 151 -11.05 34.25 -17.84
N ARG A 152 -10.97 35.06 -16.77
CA ARG A 152 -10.05 34.86 -15.65
C ARG A 152 -10.20 33.42 -15.14
N ILE A 153 -9.18 32.60 -15.38
CA ILE A 153 -9.01 31.33 -14.69
C ILE A 153 -8.59 31.68 -13.26
N PRO A 154 -9.30 31.22 -12.21
CA PRO A 154 -8.82 31.33 -10.84
C PRO A 154 -7.47 30.60 -10.75
N THR A 155 -6.43 31.26 -10.25
CA THR A 155 -5.17 30.59 -9.95
C THR A 155 -5.43 29.53 -8.88
N THR A 156 -5.34 28.26 -9.27
CA THR A 156 -5.45 27.13 -8.37
C THR A 156 -4.25 27.13 -7.44
N SER A 157 -4.46 27.08 -6.13
CA SER A 157 -3.40 26.93 -5.11
C SER A 157 -2.76 25.53 -5.07
N LEU A 158 -2.92 24.75 -6.14
CA LEU A 158 -2.30 23.44 -6.31
C LEU A 158 -0.91 23.66 -6.91
N VAL A 159 0.11 23.49 -6.08
CA VAL A 159 1.50 23.41 -6.53
C VAL A 159 1.60 22.11 -7.33
N ASP A 160 1.78 22.22 -8.64
CA ASP A 160 2.22 21.10 -9.47
C ASP A 160 3.60 20.66 -8.97
N GLU A 161 3.69 19.43 -8.45
CA GLU A 161 4.86 18.90 -7.73
C GLU A 161 6.08 18.63 -8.63
N SER A 162 6.03 19.03 -9.91
CA SER A 162 7.00 18.61 -10.93
C SER A 162 7.95 19.70 -11.48
N GLY A 163 7.93 20.95 -10.97
CA GLY A 163 8.78 22.03 -11.52
C GLY A 163 9.48 22.93 -10.48
N VAL A 164 10.74 23.29 -10.71
CA VAL A 164 11.45 24.35 -9.96
C VAL A 164 11.03 25.72 -10.51
N TYR A 165 10.28 26.50 -9.72
CA TYR A 165 9.78 27.83 -10.11
C TYR A 165 10.58 28.96 -9.45
N GLY A 166 11.43 29.67 -10.19
CA GLY A 166 12.27 30.78 -9.70
C GLY A 166 12.81 31.65 -10.85
N ARG A 167 13.61 32.70 -10.54
CA ARG A 167 14.28 33.52 -11.58
C ARG A 167 15.27 32.64 -12.35
N ASP A 168 15.46 32.91 -13.63
CA ASP A 168 16.24 32.01 -14.50
C ASP A 168 17.73 31.94 -14.12
N GLU A 169 18.27 33.03 -13.57
CA GLU A 169 19.63 33.07 -13.02
C GLU A 169 19.80 32.21 -11.75
N ASP A 170 18.80 32.22 -10.86
CA ASP A 170 18.80 31.39 -9.64
C ASP A 170 18.69 29.89 -9.98
N LYS A 171 17.91 29.54 -11.02
CA LYS A 171 17.84 28.16 -11.54
C LYS A 171 19.22 27.69 -12.02
N GLU A 172 19.93 28.53 -12.78
CA GLU A 172 21.26 28.19 -13.29
C GLU A 172 22.30 28.11 -12.15
N ALA A 173 22.18 28.94 -11.12
CA ALA A 173 23.04 28.90 -9.93
C ALA A 173 22.85 27.59 -9.12
N ILE A 174 21.60 27.15 -8.92
CA ILE A 174 21.30 25.84 -8.30
C ILE A 174 21.84 24.71 -9.18
N MET A 175 21.70 24.81 -10.51
CA MET A 175 22.24 23.83 -11.44
C MET A 175 23.75 23.70 -11.35
N LYS A 176 24.49 24.81 -11.21
CA LYS A 176 25.94 24.78 -10.97
C LYS A 176 26.29 24.17 -9.60
N LEU A 177 25.53 24.45 -8.55
CA LEU A 177 25.74 23.88 -7.21
C LEU A 177 25.49 22.36 -7.18
N VAL A 178 24.40 21.88 -7.79
CA VAL A 178 24.07 20.45 -7.85
C VAL A 178 25.05 19.69 -8.74
N ARG A 179 25.48 20.27 -9.86
CA ARG A 179 26.52 19.67 -10.73
C ARG A 179 27.88 19.56 -10.02
N SER A 180 28.26 20.56 -9.22
CA SER A 180 29.56 20.59 -8.52
C SER A 180 29.62 19.72 -7.27
N ALA A 181 28.50 19.51 -6.56
CA ALA A 181 28.45 18.59 -5.41
C ALA A 181 28.73 17.12 -5.79
N ASN A 182 28.53 16.74 -7.05
CA ASN A 182 28.81 15.39 -7.57
C ASN A 182 30.28 15.19 -8.02
N GLU A 183 31.09 16.24 -8.12
CA GLU A 183 32.49 16.17 -8.54
C GLU A 183 33.43 16.36 -7.36
N ASN A 184 33.66 15.27 -6.62
CA ASN A 184 34.63 15.15 -5.51
C ASN A 184 34.37 16.11 -4.34
N GLY A 185 34.17 15.57 -3.14
CA GLY A 185 33.98 16.29 -1.86
C GLY A 185 35.16 17.16 -1.39
N LYS A 186 35.81 17.91 -2.29
CA LYS A 186 36.68 19.02 -1.97
C LYS A 186 35.84 20.30 -1.83
N ARG A 187 36.05 20.95 -0.69
CA ARG A 187 35.56 22.28 -0.36
C ARG A 187 35.91 23.24 -1.52
N LEU A 188 34.91 23.66 -2.27
CA LEU A 188 35.07 24.61 -3.36
C LEU A 188 34.47 25.95 -2.93
N ASP A 189 35.38 26.89 -2.69
CA ASP A 189 35.14 28.32 -2.53
C ASP A 189 34.80 28.94 -3.91
N VAL A 190 33.86 28.33 -4.64
CA VAL A 190 33.40 28.78 -5.95
C VAL A 190 32.25 29.74 -5.73
N GLY A 191 32.44 30.98 -6.18
CA GLY A 191 31.62 32.16 -5.89
C GLY A 191 30.12 31.90 -5.71
N ILE A 192 29.69 31.85 -4.44
CA ILE A 192 28.31 31.68 -3.99
C ILE A 192 27.57 33.04 -4.02
N TYR A 193 27.86 33.89 -5.02
CA TYR A 193 27.45 35.29 -4.98
C TYR A 193 26.02 35.52 -5.50
N ASP A 194 25.46 34.61 -6.30
CA ASP A 194 24.29 34.94 -7.13
C ASP A 194 22.93 34.32 -6.71
N ALA A 195 22.87 33.29 -5.85
CA ALA A 195 21.60 32.60 -5.50
C ALA A 195 20.83 33.23 -4.31
N LYS A 196 20.88 34.56 -4.13
CA LYS A 196 20.22 35.26 -3.00
C LYS A 196 18.71 35.47 -3.19
N LEU A 197 18.20 35.24 -4.40
CA LEU A 197 16.86 35.68 -4.83
C LEU A 197 15.85 34.54 -4.98
N LEU A 198 16.24 33.30 -4.67
CA LEU A 198 15.39 32.13 -4.80
C LEU A 198 14.16 32.18 -3.87
N ARG A 199 12.97 32.03 -4.47
CA ARG A 199 11.68 32.02 -3.76
C ARG A 199 11.08 30.64 -3.54
N THR A 200 11.46 29.66 -4.37
CA THR A 200 10.93 28.30 -4.30
C THR A 200 12.06 27.31 -4.45
N PHE A 201 12.17 26.39 -3.49
CA PHE A 201 13.04 25.24 -3.54
C PHE A 201 12.16 24.00 -3.46
N LEU A 202 12.04 23.29 -4.58
CA LEU A 202 11.29 22.04 -4.70
C LEU A 202 12.28 20.89 -4.94
N PRO A 203 11.90 19.64 -4.64
CA PRO A 203 12.77 18.49 -4.89
C PRO A 203 13.06 18.41 -6.38
N LEU A 204 14.32 18.15 -6.73
CA LEU A 204 14.69 17.92 -8.11
C LEU A 204 14.08 16.59 -8.55
N SER A 205 13.01 16.63 -9.33
CA SER A 205 12.37 15.41 -9.82
C SER A 205 13.27 14.73 -10.85
N GLU A 206 13.29 13.39 -10.86
CA GLU A 206 14.03 12.65 -11.89
C GLU A 206 13.57 13.02 -13.31
N ALA A 207 12.29 13.35 -13.50
CA ALA A 207 11.74 13.76 -14.78
C ALA A 207 12.28 15.13 -15.24
N TRP A 208 12.49 16.07 -14.31
CA TRP A 208 13.06 17.37 -14.60
C TRP A 208 14.56 17.28 -14.94
N LEU A 209 15.31 16.42 -14.25
CA LEU A 209 16.72 16.13 -14.56
C LEU A 209 16.89 15.40 -15.90
N ARG A 210 16.00 14.43 -16.23
CA ARG A 210 16.01 13.73 -17.53
C ARG A 210 15.74 14.66 -18.72
N ASN A 211 14.86 15.65 -18.57
CA ASN A 211 14.50 16.56 -19.65
C ASN A 211 15.58 17.61 -19.98
N GLN A 212 16.52 17.91 -19.07
CA GLN A 212 17.59 18.88 -19.31
C GLN A 212 18.92 18.26 -19.78
N ILE A 213 19.15 16.96 -19.56
CA ILE A 213 20.43 16.31 -19.89
C ILE A 213 20.23 15.43 -21.13
N ASN A 214 20.15 16.06 -22.30
CA ASN A 214 20.08 15.37 -23.60
C ASN A 214 21.46 15.04 -24.20
N VAL A 215 22.52 15.09 -23.39
CA VAL A 215 23.89 14.80 -23.82
C VAL A 215 24.59 14.01 -22.72
N LEU A 216 24.45 12.68 -22.73
CA LEU A 216 25.43 11.66 -22.27
C LEU A 216 24.73 10.26 -22.27
N PRO A 217 25.44 9.17 -22.62
CA PRO A 217 24.85 7.83 -22.71
C PRO A 217 24.50 7.29 -21.33
N VAL A 218 23.30 6.70 -21.24
CA VAL A 218 22.67 6.16 -20.05
C VAL A 218 23.37 4.88 -19.59
N SER A 219 24.21 4.96 -18.55
CA SER A 219 24.63 3.78 -17.76
C SER A 219 24.89 4.05 -16.27
N ARG A 220 24.54 5.22 -15.74
CA ARG A 220 24.58 5.48 -14.29
C ARG A 220 23.17 5.46 -13.72
N VAL A 221 22.89 4.44 -12.91
CA VAL A 221 21.81 4.47 -11.91
C VAL A 221 22.03 5.73 -11.07
N TRP A 222 21.13 6.71 -11.17
CA TRP A 222 21.19 7.89 -10.31
C TRP A 222 20.95 7.44 -8.85
N PRO A 223 21.76 7.89 -7.88
CA PRO A 223 21.53 7.54 -6.48
C PRO A 223 20.20 8.13 -6.02
N ARG A 224 19.57 7.48 -5.02
CA ARG A 224 18.45 8.05 -4.26
C ARG A 224 18.78 9.49 -3.91
N ASN A 225 17.77 10.38 -3.87
CA ASN A 225 17.91 11.79 -3.50
C ASN A 225 18.72 11.99 -2.20
N GLU A 226 20.04 12.07 -2.30
CA GLU A 226 21.00 12.21 -1.22
C GLU A 226 21.71 13.56 -1.41
N ILE A 227 21.14 14.63 -0.84
CA ILE A 227 21.85 15.91 -0.71
C ILE A 227 22.58 15.86 0.62
N ASP A 228 23.92 15.79 0.63
CA ASP A 228 24.72 15.80 1.87
C ASP A 228 24.17 16.87 2.84
N ASN A 229 23.92 16.50 4.10
CA ASN A 229 23.35 17.38 5.13
C ASN A 229 24.12 18.71 5.21
N LYS A 230 25.42 18.70 4.91
CA LYS A 230 26.26 19.92 4.80
C LYS A 230 25.73 20.94 3.80
N VAL A 231 25.18 20.50 2.66
CA VAL A 231 24.60 21.40 1.65
C VAL A 231 23.37 22.11 2.21
N THR A 232 22.50 21.43 2.96
CA THR A 232 21.35 22.10 3.61
C THR A 232 21.79 23.10 4.67
N HIS A 233 22.82 22.77 5.46
CA HIS A 233 23.42 23.66 6.46
C HIS A 233 24.10 24.90 5.83
N ASP A 234 24.73 24.77 4.66
CA ASP A 234 25.45 25.87 4.00
C ASP A 234 24.56 26.72 3.08
N LEU A 235 23.53 26.11 2.46
CA LEU A 235 22.64 26.73 1.48
C LEU A 235 21.46 27.46 2.13
N LEU A 236 20.72 26.81 3.05
CA LEU A 236 19.51 27.37 3.66
C LEU A 236 19.72 28.74 4.33
N PRO A 237 20.82 29.02 5.06
CA PRO A 237 21.07 30.35 5.63
C PRO A 237 21.20 31.48 4.60
N ARG A 238 21.52 31.14 3.34
CA ARG A 238 21.77 32.12 2.26
C ARG A 238 20.49 32.46 1.48
N LEU A 239 19.48 31.58 1.50
CA LEU A 239 18.21 31.71 0.77
C LEU A 239 17.17 32.54 1.54
N THR A 240 17.56 33.74 2.01
CA THR A 240 16.71 34.55 2.92
C THR A 240 15.34 34.95 2.35
N ARG A 241 15.15 34.91 1.04
CA ARG A 241 13.89 35.25 0.33
C ARG A 241 12.99 34.05 0.02
N LEU A 242 13.30 32.87 0.55
CA LEU A 242 12.57 31.66 0.27
C LEU A 242 11.14 31.70 0.86
N ARG A 243 10.15 31.36 0.03
CA ARG A 243 8.72 31.27 0.39
C ARG A 243 8.21 29.84 0.39
N VAL A 244 8.77 28.99 -0.45
CA VAL A 244 8.41 27.58 -0.58
C VAL A 244 9.67 26.75 -0.40
N LEU A 245 9.70 25.93 0.64
CA LEU A 245 10.75 24.94 0.87
C LEU A 245 10.12 23.55 0.89
N SER A 246 10.54 22.69 -0.04
CA SER A 246 10.18 21.29 -0.05
C SER A 246 11.44 20.43 -0.15
N LEU A 247 11.63 19.59 0.86
CA LEU A 247 12.67 18.56 0.94
C LEU A 247 12.06 17.16 0.86
N LEU A 248 10.97 17.00 0.12
CA LEU A 248 10.31 15.70 -0.08
C LEU A 248 11.30 14.65 -0.61
N ASN A 249 11.32 13.47 0.02
CA ASN A 249 12.16 12.30 -0.32
C ASN A 249 13.67 12.45 -0.07
N TYR A 250 14.14 13.51 0.60
CA TYR A 250 15.53 13.61 1.05
C TYR A 250 15.73 12.83 2.36
N SER A 251 15.87 11.50 2.21
CA SER A 251 15.92 10.55 3.33
C SER A 251 17.10 10.74 4.29
N ASN A 252 18.13 11.48 3.91
CA ASN A 252 19.32 11.73 4.72
C ASN A 252 19.20 12.97 5.64
N VAL A 253 18.19 13.83 5.43
CA VAL A 253 17.92 14.99 6.28
C VAL A 253 17.38 14.52 7.63
N ALA A 254 18.26 14.48 8.63
CA ALA A 254 17.94 14.02 9.98
C ALA A 254 17.60 15.17 10.94
N GLU A 255 18.16 16.35 10.69
CA GLU A 255 17.98 17.56 11.49
C GLU A 255 17.91 18.78 10.57
N LEU A 256 17.19 19.81 10.99
CA LEU A 256 17.19 21.11 10.33
C LEU A 256 18.08 22.08 11.09
N PRO A 257 18.84 22.95 10.39
CA PRO A 257 19.75 23.87 11.04
C PRO A 257 19.00 25.01 11.75
N ASP A 258 19.54 25.50 12.87
CA ASP A 258 19.01 26.68 13.59
C ASP A 258 18.99 27.95 12.72
N SER A 259 19.79 27.98 11.65
CA SER A 259 19.77 29.05 10.64
C SER A 259 18.48 29.12 9.83
N MET A 260 17.58 28.13 9.92
CA MET A 260 16.22 28.18 9.35
C MET A 260 15.43 29.42 9.82
N GLY A 261 15.74 29.94 11.01
CA GLY A 261 15.12 31.16 11.52
C GLY A 261 15.37 32.41 10.66
N LYS A 262 16.30 32.36 9.69
CA LYS A 262 16.53 33.42 8.70
C LYS A 262 15.52 33.43 7.55
N LEU A 263 14.75 32.36 7.35
CA LEU A 263 13.76 32.22 6.28
C LEU A 263 12.43 32.88 6.65
N LYS A 264 12.47 34.20 6.87
CA LYS A 264 11.35 35.01 7.38
C LYS A 264 10.11 35.03 6.46
N HIS A 265 10.31 34.72 5.18
CA HIS A 265 9.27 34.78 4.14
C HIS A 265 8.62 33.43 3.83
N LEU A 266 8.98 32.38 4.57
CA LEU A 266 8.49 31.04 4.32
C LEU A 266 6.98 30.95 4.55
N ARG A 267 6.25 30.46 3.54
CA ARG A 267 4.79 30.23 3.53
C ARG A 267 4.43 28.76 3.42
N TYR A 268 5.30 27.97 2.78
CA TYR A 268 5.11 26.54 2.57
C TYR A 268 6.38 25.79 2.98
N LEU A 269 6.21 24.82 3.87
CA LEU A 269 7.27 23.93 4.31
C LEU A 269 6.82 22.48 4.17
N ASN A 270 7.50 21.72 3.33
CA ASN A 270 7.29 20.29 3.16
C ASN A 270 8.59 19.54 3.45
N LEU A 271 8.57 18.66 4.45
CA LEU A 271 9.71 17.82 4.83
C LEU A 271 9.31 16.33 4.77
N SER A 272 8.32 16.00 3.94
CA SER A 272 7.79 14.65 3.85
C SER A 272 8.86 13.64 3.42
N ALA A 273 8.77 12.41 3.94
CA ALA A 273 9.72 11.34 3.67
C ALA A 273 11.19 11.69 3.96
N THR A 274 11.44 12.63 4.87
CA THR A 274 12.76 12.88 5.47
C THR A 274 12.94 12.05 6.74
N SER A 275 14.18 11.92 7.21
CA SER A 275 14.52 11.26 8.48
C SER A 275 14.52 12.23 9.67
N ILE A 276 13.75 13.33 9.58
CA ILE A 276 13.75 14.37 10.61
C ILE A 276 13.25 13.83 11.95
N LYS A 277 14.05 14.02 13.00
CA LYS A 277 13.69 13.57 14.36
C LYS A 277 12.82 14.56 15.11
N ARG A 278 13.12 15.85 14.95
CA ARG A 278 12.49 16.98 15.64
C ARG A 278 12.52 18.21 14.73
N LEU A 279 11.49 19.04 14.83
CA LEU A 279 11.52 20.38 14.26
C LEU A 279 12.18 21.35 15.26
N PRO A 280 13.14 22.18 14.82
CA PRO A 280 13.78 23.13 15.72
C PRO A 280 12.84 24.29 16.06
N GLU A 281 12.96 24.83 17.27
CA GLU A 281 12.13 25.94 17.79
C GLU A 281 12.14 27.18 16.87
N VAL A 282 13.23 27.38 16.14
CA VAL A 282 13.40 28.50 15.19
C VAL A 282 12.46 28.43 13.98
N VAL A 283 11.85 27.29 13.65
CA VAL A 283 10.88 27.22 12.53
C VAL A 283 9.66 28.09 12.83
N SER A 284 9.36 28.28 14.11
CA SER A 284 8.26 29.11 14.58
C SER A 284 8.50 30.61 14.39
N THR A 285 9.70 31.04 13.98
CA THR A 285 9.97 32.44 13.58
C THR A 285 9.47 32.75 12.17
N ALA A 286 9.09 31.75 11.37
CA ALA A 286 8.49 31.93 10.05
C ALA A 286 6.97 32.24 10.16
N TYR A 287 6.64 33.43 10.65
CA TYR A 287 5.25 33.82 11.00
C TYR A 287 4.25 33.75 9.84
N HIS A 288 4.74 33.84 8.60
CA HIS A 288 3.91 33.76 7.39
C HIS A 288 3.63 32.32 6.94
N LEU A 289 4.06 31.30 7.68
CA LEU A 289 3.84 29.91 7.30
C LEU A 289 2.34 29.60 7.28
N GLN A 290 1.85 29.15 6.11
CA GLN A 290 0.45 28.80 5.85
C GLN A 290 0.28 27.29 5.75
N THR A 291 1.31 26.58 5.26
CA THR A 291 1.25 25.14 5.01
C THR A 291 2.47 24.45 5.59
N LEU A 292 2.24 23.47 6.45
CA LEU A 292 3.26 22.61 7.05
C LEU A 292 2.94 21.15 6.73
N ILE A 293 3.84 20.47 6.01
CA ILE A 293 3.67 19.08 5.58
C ILE A 293 4.85 18.25 6.06
N LEU A 294 4.55 17.23 6.87
CA LEU A 294 5.49 16.36 7.55
C LEU A 294 5.02 14.91 7.41
N GLU A 295 4.76 14.49 6.18
CA GLU A 295 4.19 13.17 5.91
C GLU A 295 5.27 12.11 5.80
N ASN A 296 5.02 10.91 6.32
CA ASN A 296 5.93 9.78 6.33
C ASN A 296 7.30 10.10 6.95
N CYS A 297 7.36 11.06 7.87
CA CYS A 297 8.53 11.34 8.71
C CYS A 297 8.66 10.25 9.78
N LYS A 298 9.26 9.13 9.39
CA LYS A 298 9.33 7.91 10.23
C LYS A 298 10.09 8.11 11.54
N GLU A 299 10.90 9.15 11.68
CA GLU A 299 11.68 9.41 12.91
C GLU A 299 11.14 10.58 13.74
N LEU A 300 10.08 11.28 13.28
CA LEU A 300 9.54 12.45 13.96
C LEU A 300 8.75 12.04 15.21
N VAL A 301 9.26 12.36 16.40
CA VAL A 301 8.67 11.95 17.69
C VAL A 301 7.81 13.04 18.33
N GLU A 302 8.18 14.31 18.14
CA GLU A 302 7.52 15.46 18.77
C GLU A 302 7.65 16.73 17.92
N LEU A 303 6.70 17.65 18.14
CA LEU A 303 6.75 19.02 17.62
C LEU A 303 7.14 19.99 18.74
N PRO A 304 7.87 21.08 18.42
CA PRO A 304 8.23 22.08 19.43
C PRO A 304 7.01 22.83 19.96
N ASP A 305 7.07 23.27 21.21
CA ASP A 305 5.99 24.05 21.83
C ASP A 305 5.81 25.41 21.13
N SER A 306 6.83 25.96 20.48
CA SER A 306 6.71 27.20 19.72
C SER A 306 5.85 27.09 18.45
N VAL A 307 5.46 25.89 17.99
CA VAL A 307 4.59 25.75 16.78
C VAL A 307 3.32 26.58 16.89
N GLY A 308 2.80 26.82 18.10
CA GLY A 308 1.65 27.70 18.34
C GLY A 308 1.84 29.17 17.86
N HIS A 309 3.08 29.63 17.67
CA HIS A 309 3.35 30.98 17.15
C HIS A 309 3.00 31.14 15.66
N LEU A 310 2.80 30.05 14.92
CA LEU A 310 2.48 30.05 13.49
C LEU A 310 1.01 30.40 13.22
N LYS A 311 0.54 31.56 13.70
CA LYS A 311 -0.87 31.99 13.68
C LYS A 311 -1.52 32.03 12.29
N HIS A 312 -0.74 32.09 11.21
CA HIS A 312 -1.22 32.08 9.83
C HIS A 312 -1.37 30.68 9.22
N LEU A 313 -1.06 29.62 9.97
CA LEU A 313 -1.16 28.24 9.49
C LEU A 313 -2.61 27.88 9.15
N LEU A 314 -2.83 27.40 7.93
CA LEU A 314 -4.11 26.97 7.38
C LEU A 314 -4.19 25.44 7.25
N TYR A 315 -3.07 24.82 6.91
CA TYR A 315 -2.95 23.38 6.66
C TYR A 315 -1.77 22.79 7.41
N ALA A 316 -2.02 21.72 8.17
CA ALA A 316 -1.00 20.92 8.82
C ALA A 316 -1.22 19.43 8.54
N SER A 317 -0.20 18.75 8.02
CA SER A 317 -0.19 17.29 7.86
C SER A 317 1.02 16.66 8.50
N LEU A 318 0.78 15.61 9.29
CA LEU A 318 1.77 14.81 10.02
C LEU A 318 1.61 13.32 9.69
N LYS A 319 0.93 13.00 8.58
CA LYS A 319 0.54 11.63 8.21
C LYS A 319 1.73 10.67 8.33
N GLY A 320 1.54 9.48 8.89
CA GLY A 320 2.58 8.44 8.97
C GLY A 320 3.79 8.79 9.84
N SER A 321 3.69 9.82 10.70
CA SER A 321 4.75 10.19 11.64
C SER A 321 4.69 9.35 12.94
N LYS A 322 5.82 9.21 13.64
CA LYS A 322 5.90 8.57 14.96
C LYS A 322 5.53 9.51 16.13
N ILE A 323 4.74 10.55 15.86
CA ILE A 323 4.41 11.57 16.84
C ILE A 323 3.59 10.98 18.00
N LYS A 324 4.02 11.26 19.23
CA LYS A 324 3.35 10.72 20.43
C LYS A 324 2.26 11.65 20.96
N ILE A 325 2.54 12.95 20.97
CA ILE A 325 1.70 14.00 21.55
C ILE A 325 1.85 15.26 20.67
N LEU A 326 0.75 15.99 20.48
CA LEU A 326 0.78 17.33 19.90
C LEU A 326 0.89 18.38 21.01
N PRO A 327 1.68 19.45 20.84
CA PRO A 327 1.88 20.47 21.86
C PRO A 327 0.58 21.24 22.14
N GLU A 328 0.35 21.64 23.40
CA GLU A 328 -0.87 22.37 23.79
C GLU A 328 -1.00 23.71 23.07
N SER A 329 0.15 24.33 22.75
CA SER A 329 0.24 25.57 21.98
C SER A 329 -0.36 25.46 20.57
N MET A 330 -0.48 24.26 19.99
CA MET A 330 -1.16 24.04 18.71
C MET A 330 -2.64 24.49 18.76
N SER A 331 -3.24 24.52 19.94
CA SER A 331 -4.59 25.04 20.17
C SER A 331 -4.72 26.56 19.96
N THR A 332 -3.61 27.28 19.77
CA THR A 332 -3.59 28.73 19.51
C THR A 332 -3.63 29.08 18.02
N LEU A 333 -3.57 28.08 17.13
CA LEU A 333 -3.58 28.24 15.66
C LEU A 333 -4.97 28.54 15.10
N TYR A 334 -5.59 29.64 15.53
CA TYR A 334 -7.01 29.97 15.25
C TYR A 334 -7.41 30.03 13.75
N ASN A 335 -6.45 30.11 12.83
CA ASN A 335 -6.68 30.09 11.38
C ASN A 335 -6.66 28.69 10.75
N LEU A 336 -6.26 27.66 11.49
CA LEU A 336 -6.12 26.30 10.96
C LEU A 336 -7.47 25.79 10.45
N GLN A 337 -7.49 25.30 9.21
CA GLN A 337 -8.68 24.78 8.53
C GLN A 337 -8.63 23.26 8.38
N THR A 338 -7.43 22.71 8.16
CA THR A 338 -7.23 21.30 7.88
C THR A 338 -6.10 20.74 8.74
N LEU A 339 -6.40 19.66 9.46
CA LEU A 339 -5.43 18.91 10.27
C LEU A 339 -5.46 17.43 9.87
N VAL A 340 -4.33 16.92 9.38
CA VAL A 340 -4.17 15.55 8.90
C VAL A 340 -3.19 14.79 9.79
N LEU A 341 -3.69 13.78 10.48
CA LEU A 341 -2.97 12.91 11.42
C LEU A 341 -3.26 11.43 11.11
N GLU A 342 -3.28 11.08 9.82
CA GLU A 342 -3.50 9.71 9.37
C GLU A 342 -2.28 8.82 9.67
N ASP A 343 -2.50 7.56 10.04
CA ASP A 343 -1.49 6.54 10.33
C ASP A 343 -0.42 6.95 11.37
N CYS A 344 -0.74 7.91 12.25
CA CYS A 344 0.10 8.27 13.39
C CYS A 344 -0.11 7.27 14.54
N ARG A 345 0.42 6.05 14.38
CA ARG A 345 0.16 4.89 15.28
C ARG A 345 0.58 5.09 16.73
N HIS A 346 1.43 6.08 17.02
CA HIS A 346 1.90 6.39 18.39
C HIS A 346 1.17 7.56 19.03
N LEU A 347 0.28 8.25 18.32
CA LEU A 347 -0.44 9.40 18.84
C LEU A 347 -1.50 8.94 19.86
N VAL A 348 -1.30 9.27 21.14
CA VAL A 348 -2.15 8.78 22.23
C VAL A 348 -3.25 9.77 22.62
N ARG A 349 -2.99 11.08 22.46
CA ARG A 349 -3.93 12.15 22.85
C ARG A 349 -3.77 13.40 21.99
N LEU A 350 -4.85 14.15 21.87
CA LEU A 350 -4.86 15.52 21.31
C LEU A 350 -4.77 16.57 22.42
N PRO A 351 -4.42 17.83 22.09
CA PRO A 351 -4.43 18.94 23.04
C PRO A 351 -5.79 19.15 23.69
N HIS A 352 -5.81 19.44 24.99
CA HIS A 352 -7.06 19.62 25.74
C HIS A 352 -7.89 20.79 25.20
N SER A 353 -7.24 21.79 24.59
CA SER A 353 -7.86 23.01 24.08
C SER A 353 -8.07 23.03 22.55
N ILE A 354 -8.00 21.88 21.86
CA ILE A 354 -8.15 21.80 20.39
C ILE A 354 -9.48 22.44 19.90
N GLY A 355 -10.52 22.43 20.74
CA GLY A 355 -11.80 23.12 20.49
C GLY A 355 -11.73 24.61 20.21
N ASN A 356 -10.62 25.28 20.55
CA ASN A 356 -10.41 26.71 20.26
C ASN A 356 -10.23 26.98 18.76
N LEU A 357 -9.89 25.96 17.97
CA LEU A 357 -9.62 26.05 16.53
C LEU A 357 -10.92 26.11 15.72
N LYS A 358 -11.74 27.14 15.94
CA LYS A 358 -13.09 27.28 15.37
C LYS A 358 -13.14 27.32 13.85
N ARG A 359 -12.02 27.54 13.16
CA ARG A 359 -11.93 27.55 11.69
C ARG A 359 -11.67 26.16 11.09
N LEU A 360 -11.40 25.14 11.91
CA LEU A 360 -11.23 23.77 11.44
C LEU A 360 -12.50 23.28 10.74
N ARG A 361 -12.30 22.72 9.55
CA ARG A 361 -13.32 22.10 8.72
C ARG A 361 -13.07 20.61 8.51
N TYR A 362 -11.79 20.22 8.48
CA TYR A 362 -11.39 18.84 8.21
C TYR A 362 -10.37 18.36 9.25
N VAL A 363 -10.70 17.26 9.93
CA VAL A 363 -9.79 16.57 10.84
C VAL A 363 -9.81 15.08 10.52
N THR A 364 -8.65 14.50 10.26
CA THR A 364 -8.50 13.04 10.15
C THR A 364 -7.45 12.55 11.13
N LEU A 365 -7.81 11.50 11.87
CA LEU A 365 -7.00 10.80 12.87
C LEU A 365 -6.98 9.30 12.55
N LYS A 366 -7.27 8.94 11.29
CA LYS A 366 -7.37 7.54 10.84
C LYS A 366 -6.13 6.76 11.25
N GLY A 367 -6.30 5.55 11.79
CA GLY A 367 -5.18 4.67 12.15
C GLY A 367 -4.32 5.15 13.32
N THR A 368 -4.83 6.03 14.17
CA THR A 368 -4.13 6.49 15.40
C THR A 368 -4.45 5.61 16.61
N ALA A 369 -3.62 5.69 17.65
CA ALA A 369 -3.82 5.00 18.94
C ALA A 369 -4.49 5.89 20.00
N ILE A 370 -5.33 6.83 19.56
CA ILE A 370 -6.03 7.75 20.46
C ILE A 370 -7.06 6.98 21.27
N LYS A 371 -6.99 7.15 22.60
CA LYS A 371 -7.94 6.50 23.52
C LYS A 371 -9.23 7.29 23.72
N LYS A 372 -9.10 8.62 23.80
CA LYS A 372 -10.20 9.56 24.08
C LYS A 372 -9.97 10.85 23.30
N LEU A 373 -11.03 11.41 22.75
CA LEU A 373 -11.00 12.77 22.20
C LEU A 373 -11.24 13.79 23.33
N PRO A 374 -10.61 14.97 23.28
CA PRO A 374 -10.74 15.98 24.33
C PRO A 374 -12.17 16.56 24.36
N ALA A 375 -12.66 16.88 25.56
CA ALA A 375 -14.01 17.44 25.76
C ALA A 375 -14.26 18.73 24.96
N SER A 376 -13.20 19.52 24.71
CA SER A 376 -13.27 20.74 23.92
C SER A 376 -13.61 20.51 22.44
N MET A 377 -13.56 19.28 21.91
CA MET A 377 -13.90 18.98 20.50
C MET A 377 -15.28 19.52 20.09
N GLY A 378 -16.25 19.55 21.00
CA GLY A 378 -17.58 20.14 20.73
C GLY A 378 -17.55 21.65 20.41
N GLY A 379 -16.43 22.34 20.65
CA GLY A 379 -16.20 23.74 20.29
C GLY A 379 -15.94 23.98 18.80
N LEU A 380 -15.64 22.92 18.02
CA LEU A 380 -15.34 22.99 16.59
C LEU A 380 -16.60 23.14 15.72
N CYS A 381 -17.40 24.19 15.95
CA CYS A 381 -18.72 24.35 15.34
C CYS A 381 -18.76 24.44 13.80
N ASN A 382 -17.60 24.67 13.15
CA ASN A 382 -17.46 24.70 11.69
C ASN A 382 -16.89 23.41 11.09
N LEU A 383 -16.65 22.38 11.91
CA LEU A 383 -16.14 21.10 11.45
C LEU A 383 -17.15 20.44 10.51
N GLN A 384 -16.67 20.03 9.34
CA GLN A 384 -17.47 19.38 8.29
C GLN A 384 -17.16 17.88 8.22
N THR A 385 -15.89 17.52 8.38
CA THR A 385 -15.42 16.14 8.27
C THR A 385 -14.55 15.76 9.46
N LEU A 386 -14.92 14.67 10.12
CA LEU A 386 -14.14 14.03 11.17
C LEU A 386 -13.96 12.55 10.83
N ILE A 387 -12.72 12.14 10.57
CA ILE A 387 -12.38 10.75 10.24
C ILE A 387 -11.54 10.14 11.37
N LEU A 388 -12.06 9.09 11.97
CA LEU A 388 -11.52 8.32 13.10
C LEU A 388 -11.39 6.83 12.74
N ARG A 389 -11.46 6.50 11.44
CA ARG A 389 -11.38 5.12 10.94
C ARG A 389 -10.15 4.37 11.47
N SER A 390 -10.32 3.12 11.83
CA SER A 390 -9.28 2.23 12.34
C SER A 390 -8.58 2.74 13.61
N CYS A 391 -9.21 3.62 14.41
CA CYS A 391 -8.71 3.98 15.74
C CYS A 391 -9.07 2.90 16.76
N LYS A 392 -8.29 1.82 16.78
CA LYS A 392 -8.58 0.58 17.54
C LYS A 392 -8.60 0.74 19.07
N ASP A 393 -8.07 1.84 19.60
CA ASP A 393 -8.00 2.12 21.04
C ASP A 393 -9.01 3.17 21.50
N LEU A 394 -9.78 3.76 20.58
CA LEU A 394 -10.77 4.80 20.90
C LEU A 394 -12.00 4.17 21.56
N ILE A 395 -12.23 4.52 22.82
CA ILE A 395 -13.29 3.92 23.67
C ILE A 395 -14.51 4.84 23.90
N GLU A 396 -14.33 6.15 23.79
CA GLU A 396 -15.39 7.14 24.00
C GLU A 396 -15.21 8.37 23.10
N LEU A 397 -16.35 8.93 22.66
CA LEU A 397 -16.45 10.25 22.04
C LEU A 397 -16.87 11.29 23.11
N PRO A 398 -16.57 12.58 22.91
CA PRO A 398 -16.90 13.62 23.88
C PRO A 398 -18.41 13.91 23.90
N ASP A 399 -18.97 14.19 25.08
CA ASP A 399 -20.43 14.38 25.24
C ASP A 399 -20.98 15.59 24.47
N ASP A 400 -20.17 16.61 24.23
CA ASP A 400 -20.55 17.85 23.54
C ASP A 400 -20.56 17.75 21.99
N MET A 401 -20.39 16.55 21.41
CA MET A 401 -20.37 16.34 19.95
C MET A 401 -21.65 16.82 19.23
N GLY A 402 -22.79 16.85 19.93
CA GLY A 402 -24.05 17.41 19.39
C GLY A 402 -24.00 18.91 19.05
N ARG A 403 -22.92 19.62 19.38
CA ARG A 403 -22.67 21.03 18.99
C ARG A 403 -22.08 21.20 17.60
N LEU A 404 -21.60 20.13 16.97
CA LEU A 404 -20.95 20.15 15.65
C LEU A 404 -21.97 20.26 14.49
N ILE A 405 -22.87 21.23 14.53
CA ILE A 405 -24.04 21.36 13.63
C ILE A 405 -23.71 21.40 12.12
N ASN A 406 -22.45 21.64 11.74
CA ASN A 406 -21.98 21.65 10.36
C ASN A 406 -21.34 20.34 9.90
N LEU A 407 -21.26 19.32 10.78
CA LEU A 407 -20.65 18.03 10.46
C LEU A 407 -21.50 17.30 9.43
N SER A 408 -20.87 16.97 8.30
CA SER A 408 -21.47 16.22 7.20
C SER A 408 -20.95 14.79 7.11
N HIS A 409 -19.71 14.54 7.56
CA HIS A 409 -19.07 13.23 7.48
C HIS A 409 -18.40 12.88 8.80
N LEU A 410 -18.87 11.81 9.44
CA LEU A 410 -18.28 11.21 10.62
C LEU A 410 -17.96 9.75 10.33
N ASP A 411 -16.68 9.43 10.18
CA ASP A 411 -16.24 8.06 9.99
C ASP A 411 -15.58 7.54 11.27
N ILE A 412 -16.19 6.55 11.91
CA ILE A 412 -15.70 5.88 13.13
C ILE A 412 -15.50 4.38 12.92
N GLU A 413 -15.41 3.93 11.66
CA GLU A 413 -15.28 2.52 11.28
C GLU A 413 -14.07 1.87 11.97
N GLY A 414 -14.27 0.73 12.65
CA GLY A 414 -13.17 -0.01 13.28
C GLY A 414 -12.65 0.61 14.59
N THR A 415 -13.49 1.41 15.27
CA THR A 415 -13.25 1.88 16.64
C THR A 415 -13.80 0.90 17.68
N LYS A 416 -13.48 1.09 18.97
CA LYS A 416 -14.01 0.30 20.10
C LYS A 416 -14.93 1.13 20.99
N LEU A 417 -15.75 1.98 20.38
CA LEU A 417 -16.67 2.84 21.10
C LEU A 417 -17.72 2.01 21.85
N SER A 418 -18.01 2.41 23.08
CA SER A 418 -19.03 1.73 23.90
C SER A 418 -20.44 2.29 23.70
N LYS A 419 -20.55 3.59 23.34
CA LYS A 419 -21.82 4.30 23.15
C LYS A 419 -21.62 5.57 22.31
N MET A 420 -22.69 6.04 21.68
CA MET A 420 -22.74 7.37 21.07
C MET A 420 -22.92 8.47 22.13
N PRO A 421 -22.35 9.67 21.91
CA PRO A 421 -22.59 10.84 22.77
C PRO A 421 -24.05 11.31 22.66
N GLN A 422 -24.50 12.10 23.63
CA GLN A 422 -25.87 12.62 23.63
C GLN A 422 -26.05 13.72 22.57
N HIS A 423 -27.30 13.92 22.15
CA HIS A 423 -27.73 14.95 21.21
C HIS A 423 -27.16 14.85 19.79
N MET A 424 -26.76 13.66 19.34
CA MET A 424 -26.30 13.41 17.96
C MET A 424 -27.38 13.73 16.93
N GLY A 425 -28.66 13.60 17.29
CA GLY A 425 -29.78 13.97 16.43
C GLY A 425 -29.88 15.46 16.08
N LYS A 426 -29.05 16.34 16.68
CA LYS A 426 -28.92 17.76 16.26
C LYS A 426 -28.09 17.94 14.99
N LEU A 427 -27.32 16.93 14.59
CA LEU A 427 -26.43 16.97 13.43
C LEU A 427 -27.22 16.74 12.13
N THR A 428 -28.15 17.64 11.83
CA THR A 428 -29.09 17.48 10.69
C THR A 428 -28.41 17.54 9.31
N LYS A 429 -27.17 18.02 9.25
CA LYS A 429 -26.34 18.03 8.03
C LYS A 429 -25.51 16.76 7.84
N LEU A 430 -25.55 15.83 8.79
CA LEU A 430 -24.78 14.58 8.73
C LEU A 430 -25.35 13.69 7.61
N GLN A 431 -24.50 13.43 6.62
CA GLN A 431 -24.83 12.62 5.46
C GLN A 431 -24.18 11.24 5.53
N ASN A 432 -23.00 11.15 6.13
CA ASN A 432 -22.23 9.91 6.21
C ASN A 432 -21.88 9.62 7.66
N LEU A 433 -22.31 8.46 8.13
CA LEU A 433 -22.01 7.92 9.44
C LEU A 433 -21.74 6.42 9.28
N SER A 434 -20.51 5.97 9.51
CA SER A 434 -20.14 4.57 9.32
C SER A 434 -20.67 3.65 10.42
N ASP A 435 -20.53 4.03 11.69
CA ASP A 435 -21.02 3.25 12.84
C ASP A 435 -21.95 4.05 13.76
N PHE A 436 -22.84 3.35 14.47
CA PHE A 436 -23.67 3.88 15.55
C PHE A 436 -23.69 2.89 16.73
N PHE A 437 -23.11 3.28 17.87
CA PHE A 437 -22.97 2.42 19.05
C PHE A 437 -24.04 2.68 20.12
N LEU A 438 -24.78 1.64 20.52
CA LEU A 438 -25.79 1.73 21.58
C LEU A 438 -25.21 1.39 22.97
N GLY A 439 -25.42 2.26 23.96
CA GLY A 439 -24.99 2.03 25.35
C GLY A 439 -26.07 1.36 26.21
N LYS A 440 -25.68 0.76 27.34
CA LYS A 440 -26.59 0.01 28.25
C LYS A 440 -27.74 0.85 28.83
N ASP A 441 -27.53 2.15 29.04
CA ASP A 441 -28.51 3.06 29.65
C ASP A 441 -29.20 4.00 28.64
N THR A 442 -29.13 3.71 27.34
CA THR A 442 -29.39 4.72 26.30
C THR A 442 -30.65 4.49 25.49
N GLY A 443 -31.81 4.37 26.14
CA GLY A 443 -33.12 4.44 25.45
C GLY A 443 -33.30 5.73 24.62
N SER A 444 -32.57 6.81 24.97
CA SER A 444 -32.53 8.09 24.25
C SER A 444 -31.69 8.05 22.96
N SER A 445 -30.60 7.28 22.89
CA SER A 445 -29.67 7.33 21.75
C SER A 445 -30.29 6.81 20.46
N ILE A 446 -31.16 5.80 20.53
CA ILE A 446 -31.79 5.27 19.32
C ILE A 446 -32.81 6.24 18.71
N GLN A 447 -33.51 7.03 19.55
CA GLN A 447 -34.41 8.09 19.08
C GLN A 447 -33.64 9.22 18.39
N GLU A 448 -32.37 9.42 18.75
CA GLU A 448 -31.51 10.40 18.08
C GLU A 448 -31.11 9.97 16.68
N LEU A 449 -30.87 8.67 16.46
CA LEU A 449 -30.60 8.12 15.14
C LEU A 449 -31.75 8.41 14.15
N GLY A 450 -33.01 8.32 14.61
CA GLY A 450 -34.19 8.66 13.82
C GLY A 450 -34.28 10.09 13.29
N LYS A 451 -33.57 11.02 13.92
CA LYS A 451 -33.52 12.42 13.47
C LYS A 451 -32.57 12.60 12.27
N LEU A 452 -31.68 11.63 12.02
CA LEU A 452 -30.66 11.66 10.97
C LEU A 452 -31.19 11.05 9.65
N LYS A 453 -32.27 11.63 9.11
CA LYS A 453 -32.96 11.09 7.91
C LYS A 453 -32.20 11.24 6.60
N HIS A 454 -31.13 12.05 6.58
CA HIS A 454 -30.34 12.36 5.40
C HIS A 454 -29.09 11.47 5.26
N LEU A 455 -28.96 10.43 6.09
CA LEU A 455 -27.86 9.48 5.98
C LEU A 455 -27.92 8.71 4.66
N GLN A 456 -26.75 8.53 4.06
CA GLN A 456 -26.54 7.88 2.79
C GLN A 456 -25.33 6.94 2.86
N GLY A 457 -25.33 5.91 1.99
CA GLY A 457 -24.27 4.90 1.96
C GLY A 457 -24.55 3.73 2.89
N GLY A 458 -23.59 3.42 3.77
CA GLY A 458 -23.67 2.28 4.69
C GLY A 458 -23.66 2.71 6.16
N LEU A 459 -24.44 2.00 6.98
CA LEU A 459 -24.54 2.23 8.42
C LEU A 459 -24.42 0.90 9.18
N ASN A 460 -23.51 0.85 10.15
CA ASN A 460 -23.39 -0.25 11.10
C ASN A 460 -24.02 0.15 12.43
N ILE A 461 -24.98 -0.62 12.93
CA ILE A 461 -25.58 -0.41 14.24
C ILE A 461 -25.04 -1.47 15.19
N TRP A 462 -24.26 -1.03 16.17
CA TRP A 462 -23.59 -1.88 17.14
C TRP A 462 -24.35 -1.93 18.48
N ASN A 463 -24.12 -3.01 19.20
CA ASN A 463 -24.62 -3.24 20.56
C ASN A 463 -26.15 -3.26 20.67
N LEU A 464 -26.82 -3.85 19.67
CA LEU A 464 -28.28 -3.93 19.60
C LEU A 464 -28.94 -4.66 20.80
N GLN A 465 -28.18 -5.44 21.56
CA GLN A 465 -28.62 -6.03 22.83
C GLN A 465 -28.99 -5.00 23.92
N ASN A 466 -28.55 -3.74 23.77
CA ASN A 466 -28.80 -2.68 24.75
C ASN A 466 -30.10 -1.90 24.49
N VAL A 467 -30.88 -2.26 23.47
CA VAL A 467 -32.16 -1.60 23.17
C VAL A 467 -33.18 -1.90 24.28
N GLY A 468 -33.83 -0.88 24.84
CA GLY A 468 -34.83 -1.05 25.90
C GLY A 468 -36.18 -1.63 25.41
N THR A 469 -37.09 -1.90 26.36
CA THR A 469 -38.40 -2.56 26.14
C THR A 469 -39.46 -1.74 25.40
N ALA A 470 -39.20 -0.49 25.02
CA ALA A 470 -40.10 0.33 24.20
C ALA A 470 -39.51 0.64 22.80
N PRO A 471 -39.42 -0.36 21.91
CA PRO A 471 -38.86 -0.22 20.57
C PRO A 471 -39.83 0.36 19.53
N ASP A 472 -40.99 0.89 19.92
CA ASP A 472 -41.94 1.47 18.96
C ASP A 472 -41.38 2.68 18.20
N ALA A 473 -40.38 3.37 18.77
CA ALA A 473 -39.68 4.46 18.09
C ALA A 473 -38.60 4.01 17.08
N LEU A 474 -38.27 2.71 17.01
CA LEU A 474 -37.22 2.19 16.12
C LEU A 474 -37.67 2.05 14.66
N GLN A 475 -38.92 1.63 14.46
CA GLN A 475 -39.45 1.34 13.13
C GLN A 475 -39.52 2.60 12.26
N ASP A 476 -39.87 3.74 12.84
CA ASP A 476 -39.91 5.02 12.14
C ASP A 476 -38.50 5.55 11.79
N ASN A 477 -37.45 5.07 12.47
CA ASN A 477 -36.09 5.60 12.32
C ASN A 477 -35.38 5.00 11.11
N VAL A 478 -35.28 3.67 11.03
CA VAL A 478 -34.53 2.99 9.95
C VAL A 478 -35.30 3.03 8.63
N LYS A 479 -36.62 2.81 8.67
CA LYS A 479 -37.50 2.89 7.50
C LYS A 479 -37.57 4.31 6.90
N GLY A 480 -37.28 5.33 7.69
CA GLY A 480 -37.20 6.72 7.24
C GLY A 480 -35.95 7.05 6.40
N MET A 481 -34.92 6.20 6.39
CA MET A 481 -33.62 6.45 5.75
C MET A 481 -33.58 5.96 4.30
N LYS A 482 -34.23 6.70 3.40
CA LYS A 482 -34.43 6.31 1.99
C LYS A 482 -33.17 6.21 1.12
N HIS A 483 -32.04 6.77 1.58
CA HIS A 483 -30.79 6.82 0.81
C HIS A 483 -29.74 5.82 1.30
N LEU A 484 -30.10 4.97 2.28
CA LEU A 484 -29.20 3.95 2.81
C LEU A 484 -29.19 2.72 1.90
N LYS A 485 -28.01 2.29 1.47
CA LYS A 485 -27.78 1.12 0.61
C LYS A 485 -27.31 -0.10 1.39
N THR A 486 -26.54 0.12 2.47
CA THR A 486 -25.94 -0.94 3.28
C THR A 486 -26.35 -0.77 4.74
N LEU A 487 -26.81 -1.85 5.37
CA LEU A 487 -27.12 -1.87 6.80
C LEU A 487 -26.51 -3.11 7.43
N ASN A 488 -25.73 -2.88 8.47
CA ASN A 488 -25.12 -3.93 9.25
C ASN A 488 -25.65 -3.86 10.68
N LEU A 489 -26.24 -4.94 11.16
CA LEU A 489 -26.85 -5.06 12.48
C LEU A 489 -25.99 -5.97 13.34
N MET A 490 -25.41 -5.45 14.42
CA MET A 490 -24.36 -6.13 15.18
C MET A 490 -24.72 -6.24 16.66
N TRP A 491 -24.75 -7.48 17.15
CA TRP A 491 -24.90 -7.84 18.56
C TRP A 491 -23.55 -8.27 19.13
N ASP A 492 -23.24 -7.77 20.33
CA ASP A 492 -22.00 -8.07 21.05
C ASP A 492 -22.32 -8.77 22.39
N GLY A 493 -22.56 -10.08 22.32
CA GLY A 493 -22.82 -10.93 23.49
C GLY A 493 -23.97 -11.92 23.31
N ASP A 494 -24.04 -12.90 24.21
CA ASP A 494 -25.17 -13.84 24.28
C ASP A 494 -26.36 -13.14 24.95
N PRO A 495 -27.53 -13.01 24.29
CA PRO A 495 -28.68 -12.36 24.89
C PRO A 495 -29.34 -13.25 25.94
N ASN A 496 -29.69 -12.64 27.08
CA ASN A 496 -30.42 -13.32 28.16
C ASN A 496 -31.90 -13.60 27.81
N ASP A 497 -32.46 -12.93 26.79
CA ASP A 497 -33.86 -13.04 26.37
C ASP A 497 -33.99 -13.05 24.83
N SER A 498 -34.29 -14.23 24.28
CA SER A 498 -34.45 -14.45 22.84
C SER A 498 -35.72 -13.80 22.26
N GLY A 499 -36.76 -13.58 23.09
CA GLY A 499 -38.00 -12.91 22.68
C GLY A 499 -37.78 -11.41 22.50
N HIS A 500 -37.03 -10.80 23.41
CA HIS A 500 -36.64 -9.40 23.30
C HIS A 500 -35.81 -9.12 22.03
N VAL A 501 -34.81 -9.94 21.73
CA VAL A 501 -33.93 -9.74 20.57
C VAL A 501 -34.68 -9.87 19.24
N ARG A 502 -35.63 -10.81 19.13
CA ARG A 502 -36.52 -10.90 17.97
C ARG A 502 -37.37 -9.64 17.83
N HIS A 503 -37.94 -9.15 18.91
CA HIS A 503 -38.77 -7.95 18.89
C HIS A 503 -37.98 -6.70 18.44
N VAL A 504 -36.71 -6.59 18.83
CA VAL A 504 -35.81 -5.51 18.33
C VAL A 504 -35.60 -5.64 16.83
N LEU A 505 -35.32 -6.84 16.33
CA LEU A 505 -35.13 -7.08 14.89
C LEU A 505 -36.43 -6.80 14.09
N ASP A 506 -37.61 -7.12 14.62
CA ASP A 506 -38.91 -6.85 13.99
C ASP A 506 -39.11 -5.35 13.74
N LYS A 507 -38.56 -4.49 14.62
CA LYS A 507 -38.68 -3.03 14.54
C LYS A 507 -37.54 -2.37 13.75
N LEU A 508 -36.56 -3.13 13.28
CA LEU A 508 -35.42 -2.64 12.48
C LEU A 508 -35.61 -2.83 10.97
N GLU A 509 -36.84 -3.05 10.52
CA GLU A 509 -37.21 -3.16 9.10
C GLU A 509 -36.68 -1.96 8.29
N PRO A 510 -35.74 -2.18 7.33
CA PRO A 510 -35.17 -1.11 6.53
C PRO A 510 -36.09 -0.69 5.37
N ASP A 511 -35.69 0.37 4.66
CA ASP A 511 -36.33 0.74 3.40
C ASP A 511 -36.06 -0.32 2.31
N VAL A 512 -37.02 -0.50 1.40
CA VAL A 512 -36.99 -1.52 0.34
C VAL A 512 -35.88 -1.28 -0.71
N ASN A 513 -35.24 -0.11 -0.71
CA ASN A 513 -34.15 0.22 -1.63
C ASN A 513 -32.76 -0.31 -1.20
N MET A 514 -32.69 -1.10 -0.12
CA MET A 514 -31.46 -1.70 0.37
C MET A 514 -30.81 -2.67 -0.63
N GLU A 515 -29.48 -2.60 -0.74
CA GLU A 515 -28.66 -3.45 -1.61
C GLU A 515 -27.84 -4.48 -0.82
N TYR A 516 -27.43 -4.14 0.42
CA TYR A 516 -26.56 -4.98 1.26
C TYR A 516 -27.08 -5.07 2.69
N LEU A 517 -27.19 -6.30 3.21
CA LEU A 517 -27.61 -6.57 4.60
C LEU A 517 -26.62 -7.50 5.30
N TYR A 518 -26.09 -7.08 6.43
CA TYR A 518 -25.27 -7.92 7.30
C TYR A 518 -25.92 -8.04 8.68
N ILE A 519 -26.09 -9.26 9.18
CA ILE A 519 -26.54 -9.51 10.56
C ILE A 519 -25.48 -10.34 11.27
N TYR A 520 -24.96 -9.82 12.37
CA TYR A 520 -23.91 -10.44 13.15
C TYR A 520 -24.31 -10.65 14.61
N GLY A 521 -24.10 -11.85 15.14
CA GLY A 521 -24.25 -12.14 16.57
C GLY A 521 -25.71 -12.21 17.04
N TYR A 522 -26.68 -12.26 16.13
CA TYR A 522 -28.10 -12.31 16.48
C TYR A 522 -28.39 -13.56 17.34
N GLY A 523 -28.79 -13.36 18.59
CA GLY A 523 -29.03 -14.45 19.53
C GLY A 523 -30.49 -14.85 19.73
N GLY A 524 -31.39 -14.43 18.84
CA GLY A 524 -32.75 -14.98 18.80
C GLY A 524 -32.76 -16.40 18.22
N THR A 525 -33.82 -17.16 18.47
CA THR A 525 -33.97 -18.53 17.93
C THR A 525 -34.52 -18.57 16.50
N ARG A 526 -35.19 -17.49 16.07
CA ARG A 526 -35.81 -17.32 14.75
C ARG A 526 -35.70 -15.88 14.30
N PHE A 527 -35.42 -15.65 13.02
CA PHE A 527 -35.41 -14.32 12.40
C PHE A 527 -36.81 -13.71 12.27
N SER A 528 -36.84 -12.39 12.15
CA SER A 528 -38.02 -11.60 11.76
C SER A 528 -38.47 -11.92 10.33
N ASP A 529 -39.77 -11.81 10.09
CA ASP A 529 -40.36 -12.23 8.81
C ASP A 529 -39.88 -11.38 7.63
N TRP A 530 -39.54 -10.11 7.87
CA TRP A 530 -39.08 -9.18 6.85
C TRP A 530 -37.71 -9.56 6.24
N VAL A 531 -36.84 -10.27 6.97
CA VAL A 531 -35.46 -10.57 6.53
C VAL A 531 -35.43 -11.40 5.23
N GLY A 532 -36.44 -12.24 5.02
CA GLY A 532 -36.62 -13.02 3.78
C GLY A 532 -37.84 -12.61 2.98
N ASP A 533 -38.41 -11.43 3.23
CA ASP A 533 -39.61 -10.97 2.52
C ASP A 533 -39.29 -10.54 1.09
N SER A 534 -40.18 -10.88 0.15
CA SER A 534 -40.00 -10.59 -1.27
C SER A 534 -39.94 -9.09 -1.62
N SER A 535 -40.38 -8.21 -0.71
CA SER A 535 -40.31 -6.76 -0.86
C SER A 535 -38.86 -6.26 -0.94
N PHE A 536 -37.91 -6.98 -0.34
CA PHE A 536 -36.48 -6.67 -0.37
C PHE A 536 -35.77 -7.27 -1.59
N SER A 537 -36.48 -7.36 -2.72
CA SER A 537 -35.97 -7.92 -3.98
C SER A 537 -34.70 -7.25 -4.53
N ARG A 538 -34.35 -6.04 -4.07
CA ARG A 538 -33.14 -5.30 -4.48
C ARG A 538 -31.86 -5.71 -3.76
N ILE A 539 -31.95 -6.51 -2.69
CA ILE A 539 -30.76 -6.99 -1.98
C ILE A 539 -29.91 -7.83 -2.93
N VAL A 540 -28.66 -7.43 -3.09
CA VAL A 540 -27.66 -8.05 -3.96
C VAL A 540 -26.77 -9.01 -3.16
N SER A 541 -26.39 -8.63 -1.93
CA SER A 541 -25.53 -9.45 -1.08
C SER A 541 -26.03 -9.45 0.36
N MET A 542 -26.05 -10.63 0.97
CA MET A 542 -26.49 -10.83 2.35
C MET A 542 -25.53 -11.72 3.12
N GLU A 543 -25.17 -11.30 4.33
CA GLU A 543 -24.40 -12.12 5.26
C GLU A 543 -25.14 -12.27 6.60
N LEU A 544 -25.26 -13.52 7.05
CA LEU A 544 -25.76 -13.89 8.38
C LEU A 544 -24.63 -14.60 9.12
N SER A 545 -24.12 -14.02 10.20
CA SER A 545 -22.90 -14.50 10.86
C SER A 545 -23.07 -14.62 12.38
N ARG A 546 -22.49 -15.66 12.98
CA ARG A 546 -22.50 -15.93 14.43
C ARG A 546 -23.91 -15.95 15.07
N CYS A 547 -24.91 -16.44 14.36
CA CYS A 547 -26.29 -16.57 14.86
C CYS A 547 -26.49 -17.89 15.60
N LYS A 548 -25.82 -18.05 16.75
CA LYS A 548 -25.61 -19.35 17.43
C LYS A 548 -26.90 -20.10 17.75
N TYR A 549 -27.90 -19.41 18.31
CA TYR A 549 -29.14 -20.02 18.81
C TYR A 549 -30.22 -20.19 17.73
N CYS A 550 -29.98 -19.73 16.51
CA CYS A 550 -30.95 -19.85 15.42
C CYS A 550 -31.13 -21.32 15.01
N THR A 551 -32.38 -21.79 15.06
CA THR A 551 -32.74 -23.18 14.70
C THR A 551 -33.37 -23.28 13.30
N SER A 552 -33.57 -22.17 12.60
CA SER A 552 -34.14 -22.13 11.24
C SER A 552 -33.64 -20.90 10.48
N LEU A 553 -33.39 -21.03 9.17
CA LEU A 553 -33.04 -19.91 8.29
C LEU A 553 -34.30 -19.15 7.81
N PRO A 554 -34.18 -17.84 7.52
CA PRO A 554 -35.26 -17.07 6.90
C PRO A 554 -35.47 -17.47 5.43
N PRO A 555 -36.62 -17.12 4.81
CA PRO A 555 -36.97 -17.52 3.45
C PRO A 555 -36.25 -16.70 2.37
N LEU A 556 -34.92 -16.79 2.35
CA LEU A 556 -34.03 -16.01 1.49
C LEU A 556 -34.15 -16.33 -0.01
N GLY A 557 -34.70 -17.50 -0.36
CA GLY A 557 -34.91 -17.88 -1.76
C GLY A 557 -35.84 -16.96 -2.54
N GLN A 558 -36.65 -16.15 -1.86
CA GLN A 558 -37.60 -15.21 -2.46
C GLN A 558 -36.93 -13.89 -2.92
N LEU A 559 -35.67 -13.66 -2.55
CA LEU A 559 -34.92 -12.45 -2.87
C LEU A 559 -34.39 -12.52 -4.32
N GLY A 560 -35.11 -11.85 -5.22
CA GLY A 560 -34.91 -12.00 -6.66
C GLY A 560 -33.56 -11.51 -7.22
N SER A 561 -32.91 -10.52 -6.60
CA SER A 561 -31.62 -9.98 -7.06
C SER A 561 -30.41 -10.45 -6.24
N LEU A 562 -30.60 -11.38 -5.31
CA LEU A 562 -29.52 -11.88 -4.45
C LEU A 562 -28.49 -12.66 -5.28
N LYS A 563 -27.27 -12.14 -5.38
CA LYS A 563 -26.11 -12.73 -6.06
C LYS A 563 -25.17 -13.45 -5.12
N GLU A 564 -24.99 -12.90 -3.91
CA GLU A 564 -24.07 -13.42 -2.91
C GLU A 564 -24.80 -13.68 -1.59
N LEU A 565 -24.63 -14.89 -1.06
CA LEU A 565 -25.18 -15.28 0.24
C LEU A 565 -24.12 -15.97 1.08
N MET A 566 -23.87 -15.43 2.27
CA MET A 566 -22.98 -16.02 3.26
C MET A 566 -23.74 -16.30 4.55
N VAL A 567 -23.75 -17.57 4.98
CA VAL A 567 -24.35 -18.00 6.25
C VAL A 567 -23.27 -18.69 7.06
N ARG A 568 -22.89 -18.10 8.20
CA ARG A 568 -21.74 -18.54 8.98
C ARG A 568 -22.03 -18.61 10.49
N GLY A 569 -21.49 -19.60 11.19
CA GLY A 569 -21.51 -19.64 12.66
C GLY A 569 -22.89 -19.93 13.27
N PHE A 570 -23.65 -20.86 12.68
CA PHE A 570 -24.95 -21.31 13.18
C PHE A 570 -24.77 -22.62 13.96
N GLU A 571 -24.77 -22.54 15.30
CA GLU A 571 -24.50 -23.69 16.17
C GLU A 571 -25.74 -24.57 16.40
N GLY A 572 -26.94 -23.99 16.48
CA GLY A 572 -28.20 -24.70 16.73
C GLY A 572 -28.94 -25.20 15.48
N LEU A 573 -28.42 -24.95 14.28
CA LEU A 573 -29.11 -25.30 13.04
C LEU A 573 -28.79 -26.74 12.62
N ALA A 574 -29.73 -27.67 12.87
CA ALA A 574 -29.56 -29.07 12.50
C ALA A 574 -29.93 -29.39 11.04
N ILE A 575 -30.94 -28.70 10.49
CA ILE A 575 -31.53 -28.98 9.18
C ILE A 575 -31.70 -27.66 8.44
N VAL A 576 -31.28 -27.62 7.17
CA VAL A 576 -31.67 -26.57 6.21
C VAL A 576 -32.79 -27.13 5.35
N GLY A 577 -34.02 -26.69 5.61
CA GLY A 577 -35.24 -27.23 5.03
C GLY A 577 -35.90 -26.32 3.99
N ARG A 578 -37.19 -26.59 3.73
CA ARG A 578 -38.02 -25.85 2.76
C ARG A 578 -38.15 -24.37 3.09
N GLU A 579 -38.06 -24.02 4.37
CA GLU A 579 -38.15 -22.66 4.88
C GLU A 579 -37.13 -21.72 4.24
N PHE A 580 -35.94 -22.21 3.90
CA PHE A 580 -34.87 -21.42 3.28
C PHE A 580 -35.24 -20.90 1.88
N TYR A 581 -36.05 -21.65 1.14
CA TYR A 581 -36.48 -21.31 -0.21
C TYR A 581 -37.69 -20.35 -0.23
N GLY A 582 -38.46 -20.31 0.86
CA GLY A 582 -39.68 -19.51 0.98
C GLY A 582 -40.88 -20.03 0.16
N SER A 583 -41.98 -19.28 0.20
CA SER A 583 -43.24 -19.59 -0.51
C SER A 583 -43.15 -19.26 -2.01
N CYS A 584 -42.24 -19.93 -2.72
CA CYS A 584 -42.12 -19.76 -4.17
C CYS A 584 -43.23 -20.54 -4.91
N THR A 585 -43.94 -19.85 -5.79
CA THR A 585 -44.88 -20.49 -6.73
C THR A 585 -44.12 -21.10 -7.91
N SER A 586 -44.73 -22.03 -8.65
CA SER A 586 -44.15 -22.67 -9.84
C SER A 586 -43.63 -21.72 -10.95
N VAL A 587 -43.91 -20.41 -10.84
CA VAL A 587 -43.49 -19.36 -11.79
C VAL A 587 -42.17 -18.68 -11.38
N ARG A 588 -41.87 -18.56 -10.07
CA ARG A 588 -40.62 -17.93 -9.58
C ARG A 588 -39.72 -19.00 -8.99
N LYS A 589 -38.58 -19.24 -9.65
CA LYS A 589 -37.54 -20.12 -9.10
C LYS A 589 -36.92 -19.43 -7.88
N PRO A 590 -36.75 -20.14 -6.74
CA PRO A 590 -35.93 -19.64 -5.64
C PRO A 590 -34.53 -19.29 -6.13
N PHE A 591 -33.86 -18.32 -5.48
CA PHE A 591 -32.47 -17.93 -5.74
C PHE A 591 -32.15 -17.76 -7.24
N ALA A 592 -33.03 -17.08 -7.98
CA ALA A 592 -32.95 -16.98 -9.43
C ALA A 592 -31.67 -16.31 -9.96
N SER A 593 -31.02 -15.46 -9.16
CA SER A 593 -29.80 -14.72 -9.51
C SER A 593 -28.59 -15.05 -8.65
N LEU A 594 -28.67 -16.09 -7.79
CA LEU A 594 -27.58 -16.41 -6.86
C LEU A 594 -26.39 -17.01 -7.63
N GLU A 595 -25.25 -16.37 -7.50
CA GLU A 595 -23.98 -16.71 -8.17
C GLU A 595 -23.01 -17.37 -7.18
N SER A 596 -23.00 -16.93 -5.92
CA SER A 596 -22.11 -17.44 -4.87
C SER A 596 -22.86 -17.74 -3.57
N LEU A 597 -22.67 -18.95 -3.04
CA LEU A 597 -23.23 -19.42 -1.78
C LEU A 597 -22.11 -19.94 -0.87
N THR A 598 -21.97 -19.36 0.32
CA THR A 598 -21.07 -19.84 1.36
C THR A 598 -21.84 -20.26 2.61
N LEU A 599 -21.65 -21.50 3.04
CA LEU A 599 -22.20 -22.05 4.28
C LEU A 599 -21.05 -22.52 5.15
N SER A 600 -20.77 -21.87 6.29
CA SER A 600 -19.63 -22.27 7.10
C SER A 600 -19.80 -22.22 8.61
N MET A 601 -18.98 -22.98 9.33
CA MET A 601 -18.98 -23.04 10.80
C MET A 601 -20.38 -23.39 11.34
N MET A 602 -20.98 -24.47 10.83
CA MET A 602 -22.31 -24.94 11.20
C MET A 602 -22.21 -26.34 11.84
N PRO A 603 -21.79 -26.43 13.12
CA PRO A 603 -21.36 -27.68 13.73
C PRO A 603 -22.45 -28.75 13.74
N GLU A 604 -23.69 -28.41 14.13
CA GLU A 604 -24.80 -29.37 14.26
C GLU A 604 -25.54 -29.67 12.95
N TRP A 605 -25.12 -29.06 11.84
CA TRP A 605 -25.81 -29.21 10.55
C TRP A 605 -25.63 -30.62 10.00
N ARG A 606 -26.73 -31.36 9.86
CA ARG A 606 -26.76 -32.78 9.46
C ARG A 606 -27.25 -32.99 8.03
N GLU A 607 -28.31 -32.28 7.65
CA GLU A 607 -29.01 -32.49 6.39
C GLU A 607 -29.39 -31.18 5.69
N TRP A 608 -29.24 -31.20 4.35
CA TRP A 608 -29.79 -30.18 3.46
C TRP A 608 -30.91 -30.80 2.61
N ILE A 609 -32.15 -30.35 2.85
CA ILE A 609 -33.33 -30.88 2.18
C ILE A 609 -33.64 -30.04 0.95
N SER A 610 -33.48 -30.65 -0.23
CA SER A 610 -33.93 -30.11 -1.51
C SER A 610 -35.45 -30.20 -1.64
N ASP A 611 -36.10 -29.19 -2.23
CA ASP A 611 -37.49 -29.35 -2.66
C ASP A 611 -37.53 -30.24 -3.91
N GLN A 612 -38.10 -31.43 -3.77
CA GLN A 612 -38.17 -32.47 -4.80
C GLN A 612 -39.00 -31.99 -6.00
N GLY A 613 -38.38 -31.22 -6.90
CA GLY A 613 -38.98 -30.76 -8.14
C GLY A 613 -38.59 -29.35 -8.60
N MET A 614 -38.08 -28.48 -7.72
CA MET A 614 -37.72 -27.10 -8.08
C MET A 614 -36.23 -26.95 -8.41
N GLN A 615 -35.92 -26.32 -9.56
CA GLN A 615 -34.56 -25.90 -9.91
C GLN A 615 -34.22 -24.62 -9.12
N ALA A 616 -33.91 -24.80 -7.84
CA ALA A 616 -33.73 -23.71 -6.88
C ALA A 616 -32.42 -22.92 -7.03
N PHE A 617 -31.45 -23.37 -7.83
CA PHE A 617 -30.17 -22.68 -8.01
C PHE A 617 -29.78 -22.67 -9.50
N PRO A 618 -30.47 -21.88 -10.35
CA PRO A 618 -30.22 -21.89 -11.78
C PRO A 618 -28.91 -21.24 -12.20
N CYS A 619 -28.37 -20.29 -11.42
CA CYS A 619 -27.20 -19.46 -11.78
C CYS A 619 -26.00 -19.64 -10.84
N LEU A 620 -26.05 -20.59 -9.89
CA LEU A 620 -25.00 -20.76 -8.88
C LEU A 620 -23.71 -21.26 -9.52
N GLN A 621 -22.65 -20.44 -9.43
CA GLN A 621 -21.31 -20.71 -9.98
C GLN A 621 -20.34 -21.20 -8.91
N LYS A 622 -20.36 -20.58 -7.72
CA LYS A 622 -19.49 -20.93 -6.59
C LYS A 622 -20.29 -21.44 -5.39
N LEU A 623 -19.93 -22.62 -4.90
CA LEU A 623 -20.44 -23.18 -3.65
C LEU A 623 -19.28 -23.48 -2.70
N CYS A 624 -19.27 -22.81 -1.54
CA CYS A 624 -18.27 -23.01 -0.50
C CYS A 624 -18.95 -23.55 0.77
N ILE A 625 -18.51 -24.70 1.25
CA ILE A 625 -19.00 -25.32 2.49
C ILE A 625 -17.79 -25.61 3.39
N SER A 626 -17.66 -24.91 4.53
CA SER A 626 -16.50 -25.10 5.42
C SER A 626 -16.88 -25.31 6.88
N GLY A 627 -16.17 -26.19 7.61
CA GLY A 627 -16.37 -26.39 9.05
C GLY A 627 -17.76 -26.93 9.44
N CYS A 628 -18.25 -27.94 8.72
CA CYS A 628 -19.56 -28.57 8.91
C CYS A 628 -19.43 -30.09 9.16
N PRO A 629 -19.01 -30.54 10.36
CA PRO A 629 -18.53 -31.90 10.62
C PRO A 629 -19.61 -32.99 10.60
N TYR A 630 -20.87 -32.70 10.95
CA TYR A 630 -21.96 -33.68 10.99
C TYR A 630 -22.76 -33.79 9.68
N LEU A 631 -22.37 -33.04 8.66
CA LEU A 631 -23.09 -32.94 7.41
C LEU A 631 -22.94 -34.25 6.62
N ARG A 632 -24.05 -34.92 6.32
CA ARG A 632 -24.03 -36.27 5.71
C ARG A 632 -24.36 -36.28 4.22
N LYS A 633 -25.37 -35.50 3.81
CA LYS A 633 -25.92 -35.47 2.45
C LYS A 633 -26.20 -34.03 2.03
N VAL A 634 -25.50 -33.58 1.00
CA VAL A 634 -25.59 -32.21 0.46
C VAL A 634 -25.89 -32.30 -1.03
N LEU A 635 -24.93 -32.78 -1.80
CA LEU A 635 -24.91 -32.55 -3.25
C LEU A 635 -25.77 -33.53 -4.08
N SER A 636 -26.04 -34.73 -3.57
CA SER A 636 -26.76 -35.76 -4.34
C SER A 636 -28.21 -35.39 -4.68
N ASN A 637 -28.80 -34.44 -3.95
CA ASN A 637 -30.23 -34.11 -4.02
C ASN A 637 -30.52 -32.79 -4.77
N HIS A 638 -29.50 -32.03 -5.16
CA HIS A 638 -29.67 -30.73 -5.84
C HIS A 638 -29.19 -30.81 -7.30
N ARG A 639 -29.93 -30.15 -8.21
CA ARG A 639 -29.48 -29.92 -9.59
C ARG A 639 -28.80 -28.56 -9.67
N LEU A 640 -27.49 -28.56 -9.85
CA LEU A 640 -26.65 -27.36 -9.94
C LEU A 640 -26.07 -27.26 -11.37
N PRO A 641 -26.79 -26.64 -12.33
CA PRO A 641 -26.45 -26.69 -13.75
C PRO A 641 -25.27 -25.78 -14.14
N SER A 642 -24.98 -24.74 -13.36
CA SER A 642 -24.01 -23.68 -13.68
C SER A 642 -22.80 -23.66 -12.74
N LEU A 643 -22.65 -24.68 -11.89
CA LEU A 643 -21.61 -24.72 -10.86
C LEU A 643 -20.25 -24.96 -11.50
N THR A 644 -19.34 -24.00 -11.38
CA THR A 644 -17.96 -24.06 -11.89
C THR A 644 -16.97 -24.41 -10.79
N THR A 645 -17.19 -23.91 -9.57
CA THR A 645 -16.26 -24.03 -8.44
C THR A 645 -16.96 -24.61 -7.21
N LEU A 646 -16.40 -25.69 -6.67
CA LEU A 646 -16.86 -26.34 -5.44
C LEU A 646 -15.72 -26.40 -4.41
N GLU A 647 -15.91 -25.73 -3.28
CA GLU A 647 -14.97 -25.73 -2.16
C GLU A 647 -15.64 -26.42 -0.96
N ILE A 648 -15.03 -27.50 -0.46
CA ILE A 648 -15.50 -28.21 0.74
C ILE A 648 -14.35 -28.37 1.72
N GLU A 649 -14.48 -27.76 2.89
CA GLU A 649 -13.49 -27.82 3.96
C GLU A 649 -14.12 -28.29 5.29
N GLY A 650 -13.40 -29.01 6.15
CA GLY A 650 -13.90 -29.31 7.51
C GLY A 650 -15.18 -30.20 7.61
N CYS A 651 -15.51 -31.01 6.59
CA CYS A 651 -16.76 -31.80 6.49
C CYS A 651 -16.60 -33.33 6.72
N ARG A 652 -16.26 -33.74 7.94
CA ARG A 652 -15.85 -35.13 8.31
C ARG A 652 -16.82 -36.29 7.99
N GLN A 653 -18.14 -36.10 8.10
CA GLN A 653 -19.14 -37.17 7.88
C GLN A 653 -19.78 -37.15 6.49
N LEU A 654 -19.24 -36.35 5.58
CA LEU A 654 -19.85 -36.13 4.28
C LEU A 654 -19.65 -37.37 3.39
N VAL A 655 -20.74 -38.08 3.12
CA VAL A 655 -20.76 -39.18 2.15
C VAL A 655 -21.19 -38.58 0.81
N THR A 656 -20.25 -37.98 0.09
CA THR A 656 -20.56 -37.39 -1.22
C THR A 656 -20.69 -38.47 -2.28
N SER A 657 -21.87 -38.63 -2.86
CA SER A 657 -21.96 -38.90 -4.30
C SER A 657 -22.09 -37.55 -4.99
N PHE A 658 -21.09 -37.15 -5.79
CA PHE A 658 -21.16 -35.91 -6.56
C PHE A 658 -22.41 -35.93 -7.47
N PRO A 659 -23.07 -34.78 -7.69
CA PRO A 659 -24.23 -34.74 -8.57
C PRO A 659 -23.82 -35.07 -10.00
N ARG A 660 -24.79 -35.44 -10.85
CA ARG A 660 -24.63 -35.40 -12.31
C ARG A 660 -24.52 -33.93 -12.75
N CYS A 661 -23.37 -33.32 -12.52
CA CYS A 661 -23.03 -31.97 -12.96
C CYS A 661 -22.18 -32.06 -14.24
N PRO A 662 -22.60 -31.42 -15.34
CA PRO A 662 -21.87 -31.52 -16.59
C PRO A 662 -20.66 -30.57 -16.76
N VAL A 663 -20.41 -29.61 -15.85
CA VAL A 663 -19.47 -28.47 -16.09
C VAL A 663 -18.75 -27.97 -14.82
N ILE A 664 -18.17 -28.84 -13.98
CA ILE A 664 -17.35 -28.36 -12.85
C ILE A 664 -15.91 -28.22 -13.33
N ASP A 665 -15.32 -27.03 -13.23
CA ASP A 665 -13.95 -26.73 -13.67
C ASP A 665 -12.93 -27.01 -12.56
N GLU A 666 -13.27 -26.62 -11.32
CA GLU A 666 -12.38 -26.66 -10.16
C GLU A 666 -13.07 -27.23 -8.92
N ILE A 667 -12.41 -28.18 -8.26
CA ILE A 667 -12.83 -28.72 -6.96
C ILE A 667 -11.66 -28.59 -5.97
N LYS A 668 -11.92 -27.90 -4.85
CA LYS A 668 -11.01 -27.85 -3.70
C LYS A 668 -11.61 -28.62 -2.53
N LEU A 669 -10.88 -29.63 -2.05
CA LEU A 669 -11.26 -30.45 -0.90
C LEU A 669 -10.20 -30.33 0.18
N ASP A 670 -10.59 -29.85 1.36
CA ASP A 670 -9.67 -29.67 2.51
C ASP A 670 -10.33 -30.22 3.79
N ASP A 671 -10.19 -31.51 4.07
CA ASP A 671 -10.43 -32.01 5.44
C ASP A 671 -9.94 -33.43 5.62
N GLY A 672 -9.74 -33.81 6.88
CA GLY A 672 -9.55 -35.17 7.33
C GLY A 672 -10.74 -36.11 7.13
N PHE A 673 -11.17 -36.29 5.88
CA PHE A 673 -12.15 -37.30 5.48
C PHE A 673 -11.61 -38.69 5.78
N ARG A 674 -12.21 -39.40 6.75
CA ARG A 674 -11.86 -40.81 7.01
C ARG A 674 -12.39 -41.76 5.92
N HIS A 675 -13.37 -41.31 5.13
CA HIS A 675 -14.13 -42.14 4.18
C HIS A 675 -14.58 -41.36 2.92
N LEU A 676 -13.67 -40.66 2.24
CA LEU A 676 -13.96 -40.05 0.93
C LEU A 676 -14.21 -41.17 -0.09
N LEU A 677 -15.48 -41.57 -0.25
CA LEU A 677 -15.91 -42.46 -1.32
C LEU A 677 -16.04 -41.62 -2.60
N LEU A 678 -14.95 -41.38 -3.32
CA LEU A 678 -14.91 -40.77 -4.66
C LEU A 678 -15.57 -41.66 -5.73
N ARG A 679 -16.71 -42.30 -5.44
CA ARG A 679 -17.32 -43.35 -6.27
C ARG A 679 -17.71 -42.88 -7.68
N ARG A 680 -17.87 -41.56 -7.91
CA ARG A 680 -18.15 -40.93 -9.21
C ARG A 680 -17.72 -39.46 -9.20
N LEU A 681 -16.57 -39.13 -9.79
CA LEU A 681 -16.21 -37.75 -10.11
C LEU A 681 -16.95 -37.26 -11.38
N PRO A 682 -17.20 -35.95 -11.53
CA PRO A 682 -17.90 -35.41 -12.71
C PRO A 682 -17.10 -35.59 -14.01
N SER A 683 -17.77 -35.92 -15.11
CA SER A 683 -17.17 -35.92 -16.45
C SER A 683 -16.99 -34.48 -16.92
N GLY A 684 -15.74 -33.99 -17.04
CA GLY A 684 -15.43 -32.61 -17.45
C GLY A 684 -14.50 -31.83 -16.52
N MET A 685 -14.03 -32.42 -15.40
CA MET A 685 -13.15 -31.76 -14.43
C MET A 685 -11.77 -31.44 -15.03
N HIS A 686 -11.29 -30.21 -14.82
CA HIS A 686 -9.99 -29.70 -15.30
C HIS A 686 -8.93 -29.65 -14.19
N SER A 687 -9.29 -29.18 -12.99
CA SER A 687 -8.38 -29.05 -11.84
C SER A 687 -8.95 -29.70 -10.57
N LEU A 688 -8.08 -30.39 -9.82
CA LEU A 688 -8.38 -31.02 -8.53
C LEU A 688 -7.33 -30.63 -7.50
N GLU A 689 -7.76 -29.97 -6.42
CA GLU A 689 -6.94 -29.62 -5.27
C GLU A 689 -7.41 -30.42 -4.05
N VAL A 690 -6.48 -31.14 -3.42
CA VAL A 690 -6.74 -31.96 -2.23
C VAL A 690 -5.73 -31.60 -1.13
N ASP A 691 -6.21 -31.08 -0.02
CA ASP A 691 -5.41 -30.81 1.18
C ASP A 691 -5.84 -31.72 2.35
N ARG A 692 -4.87 -32.17 3.17
CA ARG A 692 -5.07 -32.92 4.43
C ARG A 692 -5.90 -34.22 4.35
N CYS A 693 -5.57 -35.13 3.42
CA CYS A 693 -6.29 -36.41 3.28
C CYS A 693 -5.78 -37.55 4.21
N TYR A 694 -6.63 -38.03 5.13
CA TYR A 694 -6.32 -39.10 6.12
C TYR A 694 -7.07 -40.44 5.89
N SER A 695 -7.37 -40.82 4.64
CA SER A 695 -8.11 -42.06 4.36
C SER A 695 -7.40 -43.31 4.93
N THR A 696 -8.16 -44.18 5.60
CA THR A 696 -7.63 -45.44 6.19
C THR A 696 -7.29 -46.50 5.16
N ASN A 697 -7.76 -46.34 3.91
CA ASN A 697 -7.45 -47.21 2.78
C ASN A 697 -6.49 -46.47 1.85
N SER A 698 -5.54 -47.19 1.28
CA SER A 698 -4.65 -46.66 0.25
C SER A 698 -5.48 -46.05 -0.90
N ILE A 699 -5.44 -44.72 -1.02
CA ILE A 699 -5.98 -43.91 -2.12
C ILE A 699 -5.77 -44.57 -3.51
N PRO A 700 -4.62 -45.22 -3.82
CA PRO A 700 -4.41 -45.98 -5.05
C PRO A 700 -5.50 -47.00 -5.42
N LYS A 701 -5.97 -47.82 -4.47
CA LYS A 701 -6.97 -48.89 -4.76
C LYS A 701 -8.35 -48.34 -5.09
N GLU A 702 -8.66 -47.15 -4.57
CA GLU A 702 -9.90 -46.43 -4.86
C GLU A 702 -9.77 -45.70 -6.21
N MET A 703 -8.59 -45.18 -6.53
CA MET A 703 -8.27 -44.58 -7.84
C MET A 703 -8.22 -45.61 -8.98
N GLU A 704 -7.72 -46.83 -8.77
CA GLU A 704 -7.72 -47.93 -9.76
C GLU A 704 -9.15 -48.30 -10.21
N GLN A 705 -10.12 -48.27 -9.30
CA GLN A 705 -11.54 -48.50 -9.64
C GLN A 705 -12.18 -47.34 -10.42
N ILE A 706 -11.57 -46.14 -10.35
CA ILE A 706 -12.06 -44.90 -10.97
C ILE A 706 -11.33 -44.61 -12.29
N GLY A 707 -10.11 -45.12 -12.48
CA GLY A 707 -9.22 -44.85 -13.61
C GLY A 707 -9.83 -45.06 -15.00
N CYS A 708 -10.92 -45.84 -15.10
CA CYS A 708 -11.68 -45.97 -16.36
C CYS A 708 -12.47 -44.71 -16.77
N PHE A 709 -12.58 -43.67 -15.93
CA PHE A 709 -13.52 -42.54 -16.13
C PHE A 709 -12.90 -41.13 -16.16
N LEU A 710 -11.60 -40.96 -15.84
CA LEU A 710 -10.97 -39.64 -15.67
C LEU A 710 -10.12 -39.22 -16.87
N THR A 711 -10.77 -38.99 -18.01
CA THR A 711 -10.08 -38.66 -19.27
C THR A 711 -9.92 -37.16 -19.53
N THR A 712 -10.34 -36.27 -18.62
CA THR A 712 -10.35 -34.80 -18.83
C THR A 712 -9.44 -34.00 -17.91
N LEU A 713 -8.89 -34.61 -16.86
CA LEU A 713 -8.16 -33.90 -15.81
C LEU A 713 -6.78 -33.42 -16.31
N GLU A 714 -6.50 -32.11 -16.15
CA GLU A 714 -5.26 -31.49 -16.61
C GLU A 714 -4.35 -31.06 -15.46
N GLU A 715 -4.90 -30.73 -14.29
CA GLU A 715 -4.14 -30.28 -13.13
C GLU A 715 -4.54 -31.04 -11.85
N ILE A 716 -3.54 -31.49 -11.09
CA ILE A 716 -3.70 -32.11 -9.77
C ILE A 716 -2.74 -31.45 -8.79
N GLU A 717 -3.27 -30.99 -7.67
CA GLU A 717 -2.52 -30.47 -6.55
C GLU A 717 -2.89 -31.24 -5.28
N MET A 718 -1.89 -31.81 -4.60
CA MET A 718 -2.05 -32.55 -3.35
C MET A 718 -1.14 -31.95 -2.28
N GLU A 719 -1.70 -31.50 -1.17
CA GLU A 719 -0.97 -31.00 -0.01
C GLU A 719 -1.32 -31.80 1.26
N ASN A 720 -0.36 -32.00 2.17
CA ASN A 720 -0.56 -32.65 3.49
C ASN A 720 -1.25 -34.03 3.45
N CYS A 721 -1.08 -34.83 2.39
CA CYS A 721 -1.75 -36.12 2.22
C CYS A 721 -0.94 -37.29 2.82
N ASP A 722 -0.88 -37.40 4.15
CA ASP A 722 -0.09 -38.42 4.85
C ASP A 722 -0.54 -39.87 4.60
N SER A 723 -1.72 -40.13 4.06
CA SER A 723 -2.15 -41.52 3.76
C SER A 723 -1.64 -42.02 2.40
N LEU A 724 -1.10 -41.11 1.57
CA LEU A 724 -0.63 -41.42 0.23
C LEU A 724 0.74 -42.10 0.29
N LYS A 725 0.78 -43.40 0.00
CA LYS A 725 2.04 -44.17 -0.15
C LYS A 725 2.58 -44.17 -1.57
N CYS A 726 1.69 -44.23 -2.56
CA CYS A 726 2.01 -44.26 -3.98
C CYS A 726 1.04 -43.36 -4.76
N PHE A 727 1.51 -42.66 -5.81
CA PHE A 727 0.67 -41.84 -6.69
C PHE A 727 0.68 -42.34 -8.15
N GLN A 728 -0.18 -43.30 -8.52
CA GLN A 728 -0.17 -43.93 -9.85
C GLN A 728 -0.46 -42.94 -11.01
N LEU A 729 0.60 -42.37 -11.63
CA LEU A 729 0.48 -41.41 -12.74
C LEU A 729 -0.23 -41.97 -13.97
N GLU A 730 -0.10 -43.28 -14.23
CA GLU A 730 -0.64 -43.97 -15.41
C GLU A 730 -2.16 -43.83 -15.55
N LEU A 731 -2.87 -43.57 -14.43
CA LEU A 731 -4.32 -43.39 -14.42
C LEU A 731 -4.78 -42.05 -15.04
N PHE A 732 -3.86 -41.12 -15.33
CA PHE A 732 -4.16 -39.75 -15.77
C PHE A 732 -3.47 -39.37 -17.08
N PRO A 733 -3.94 -39.88 -18.24
CA PRO A 733 -3.24 -39.73 -19.52
C PRO A 733 -3.23 -38.29 -20.09
N ARG A 734 -4.10 -37.39 -19.59
CA ARG A 734 -4.18 -35.97 -20.01
C ARG A 734 -3.56 -34.98 -19.01
N LEU A 735 -2.97 -35.47 -17.92
CA LEU A 735 -2.41 -34.62 -16.88
C LEU A 735 -1.28 -33.76 -17.43
N LYS A 736 -1.37 -32.45 -17.24
CA LYS A 736 -0.35 -31.46 -17.61
C LYS A 736 0.47 -31.02 -16.42
N ILE A 737 -0.15 -30.81 -15.26
CA ILE A 737 0.51 -30.31 -14.06
C ILE A 737 0.22 -31.23 -12.89
N LEU A 738 1.28 -31.68 -12.22
CA LEU A 738 1.20 -32.41 -10.96
C LEU A 738 2.02 -31.68 -9.90
N ARG A 739 1.37 -31.29 -8.80
CA ARG A 739 2.01 -30.73 -7.61
C ARG A 739 1.69 -31.60 -6.41
N ILE A 740 2.72 -32.10 -5.74
CA ILE A 740 2.60 -32.85 -4.49
C ILE A 740 3.44 -32.15 -3.44
N SER A 741 2.86 -31.77 -2.30
CA SER A 741 3.56 -31.09 -1.23
C SER A 741 3.21 -31.67 0.15
N LYS A 742 4.19 -31.71 1.06
CA LYS A 742 3.99 -32.12 2.47
C LYS A 742 3.35 -33.50 2.67
N CYS A 743 3.61 -34.45 1.77
CA CYS A 743 3.08 -35.81 1.86
C CYS A 743 4.09 -36.73 2.56
N SER A 744 4.00 -36.85 3.89
CA SER A 744 5.06 -37.47 4.72
C SER A 744 5.27 -38.97 4.49
N ASN A 745 4.28 -39.69 3.94
CA ASN A 745 4.35 -41.14 3.70
C ASN A 745 4.46 -41.52 2.22
N LEU A 746 4.65 -40.56 1.31
CA LEU A 746 4.82 -40.85 -0.10
C LEU A 746 6.17 -41.55 -0.30
N GLU A 747 6.14 -42.84 -0.67
CA GLU A 747 7.32 -43.66 -0.91
C GLU A 747 7.63 -43.76 -2.41
N PHE A 748 6.57 -43.83 -3.24
CA PHE A 748 6.68 -44.08 -4.69
C PHE A 748 5.73 -43.18 -5.49
N ILE A 749 6.11 -42.92 -6.74
CA ILE A 749 5.20 -42.32 -7.73
C ILE A 749 4.62 -43.44 -8.61
N CYS A 750 5.36 -44.48 -8.94
CA CYS A 750 4.83 -45.66 -9.63
C CYS A 750 5.32 -46.94 -8.93
N GLU A 751 4.40 -47.81 -8.50
CA GLU A 751 4.72 -49.07 -7.79
C GLU A 751 5.03 -50.23 -8.77
N HIS A 752 4.60 -50.13 -10.04
CA HIS A 752 4.76 -51.21 -11.02
C HIS A 752 6.17 -51.29 -11.63
N GLU A 753 6.72 -52.50 -11.67
CA GLU A 753 7.99 -52.85 -12.34
C GLU A 753 7.82 -53.10 -13.87
N GLY A 754 6.73 -52.62 -14.48
CA GLY A 754 6.44 -52.73 -15.92
C GLY A 754 6.86 -51.48 -16.71
N PRO A 755 6.98 -51.55 -18.05
CA PRO A 755 7.24 -50.36 -18.87
C PRO A 755 6.03 -49.41 -18.82
N LEU A 756 6.25 -48.22 -18.26
CA LEU A 756 5.29 -47.11 -18.23
C LEU A 756 4.86 -46.72 -19.66
N GLU A 757 3.56 -46.50 -19.88
CA GLU A 757 3.08 -45.84 -21.10
C GLU A 757 3.60 -44.39 -21.16
N ASP A 758 3.89 -43.88 -22.37
CA ASP A 758 4.41 -42.52 -22.55
C ASP A 758 3.44 -41.47 -21.99
N LEU A 759 3.90 -40.72 -20.97
CA LEU A 759 3.19 -39.60 -20.34
C LEU A 759 3.30 -38.35 -21.23
N THR A 760 2.75 -38.44 -22.43
CA THR A 760 2.85 -37.42 -23.49
C THR A 760 2.19 -36.07 -23.14
N SER A 761 1.38 -36.00 -22.09
CA SER A 761 0.67 -34.78 -21.71
C SER A 761 1.34 -33.98 -20.58
N LEU A 762 2.28 -34.57 -19.82
CA LEU A 762 2.80 -33.97 -18.59
C LEU A 762 3.82 -32.86 -18.90
N HIS A 763 3.56 -31.64 -18.45
CA HIS A 763 4.39 -30.44 -18.70
C HIS A 763 5.18 -30.01 -17.46
N SER A 764 4.61 -30.13 -16.26
CA SER A 764 5.24 -29.69 -15.00
C SER A 764 5.00 -30.70 -13.88
N LEU A 765 6.10 -31.11 -13.22
CA LEU A 765 6.09 -32.01 -12.07
C LEU A 765 6.81 -31.33 -10.90
N LYS A 766 6.09 -31.08 -9.80
CA LYS A 766 6.64 -30.44 -8.59
C LYS A 766 6.37 -31.32 -7.37
N ILE A 767 7.42 -31.64 -6.63
CA ILE A 767 7.33 -32.42 -5.39
C ILE A 767 8.09 -31.70 -4.29
N TRP A 768 7.39 -31.29 -3.24
CA TRP A 768 7.94 -30.50 -2.15
C TRP A 768 7.69 -31.17 -0.79
N GLU A 769 8.65 -31.12 0.13
CA GLU A 769 8.51 -31.59 1.52
C GLU A 769 7.96 -33.04 1.61
N CYS A 770 8.49 -33.96 0.79
CA CYS A 770 8.09 -35.36 0.74
C CYS A 770 9.26 -36.26 1.21
N PRO A 771 9.50 -36.37 2.54
CA PRO A 771 10.77 -36.88 3.06
C PRO A 771 11.01 -38.38 2.81
N LYS A 772 9.96 -39.19 2.64
CA LYS A 772 10.07 -40.65 2.44
C LYS A 772 10.17 -41.09 0.98
N LEU A 773 10.17 -40.15 0.03
CA LEU A 773 10.29 -40.50 -1.39
C LEU A 773 11.69 -41.07 -1.65
N VAL A 774 11.78 -42.36 -1.97
CA VAL A 774 13.09 -43.05 -2.06
C VAL A 774 13.68 -42.99 -3.47
N SER A 775 12.85 -43.24 -4.49
CA SER A 775 13.29 -43.29 -5.89
C SER A 775 12.12 -43.15 -6.87
N PHE A 776 12.46 -42.77 -8.10
CA PHE A 776 11.58 -42.88 -9.27
C PHE A 776 11.48 -44.35 -9.76
N PRO A 777 10.51 -44.69 -10.62
CA PRO A 777 10.38 -46.04 -11.19
C PRO A 777 11.67 -46.54 -11.89
N LYS A 778 11.96 -47.83 -11.74
CA LYS A 778 13.07 -48.52 -12.43
C LYS A 778 12.83 -48.45 -13.95
N GLY A 779 13.80 -47.95 -14.73
CA GLY A 779 13.62 -47.68 -16.15
C GLY A 779 13.25 -46.23 -16.50
N GLY A 780 13.12 -45.33 -15.51
CA GLY A 780 12.98 -43.89 -15.71
C GLY A 780 11.54 -43.38 -15.85
N LEU A 781 11.39 -42.09 -16.15
CA LEU A 781 10.09 -41.40 -16.29
C LEU A 781 9.87 -41.01 -17.76
N PRO A 782 9.06 -41.76 -18.54
CA PRO A 782 8.83 -41.46 -19.95
C PRO A 782 7.84 -40.30 -20.12
N ALA A 783 8.30 -39.07 -19.92
CA ALA A 783 7.50 -37.84 -20.02
C ALA A 783 8.10 -36.89 -21.07
N SER A 784 7.78 -37.14 -22.34
CA SER A 784 8.40 -36.47 -23.49
C SER A 784 8.07 -34.97 -23.60
N CYS A 785 6.97 -34.52 -23.01
CA CYS A 785 6.53 -33.12 -22.97
C CYS A 785 6.88 -32.39 -21.67
N LEU A 786 7.60 -33.03 -20.74
CA LEU A 786 7.94 -32.41 -19.45
C LEU A 786 8.94 -31.27 -19.68
N THR A 787 8.56 -30.06 -19.25
CA THR A 787 9.36 -28.84 -19.38
C THR A 787 9.98 -28.40 -18.05
N GLU A 788 9.34 -28.74 -16.92
CA GLU A 788 9.74 -28.32 -15.59
C GLU A 788 9.69 -29.49 -14.60
N LEU A 789 10.79 -29.70 -13.87
CA LEU A 789 10.89 -30.66 -12.78
C LEU A 789 11.46 -29.95 -11.53
N GLN A 790 10.68 -29.93 -10.45
CA GLN A 790 11.10 -29.34 -9.17
C GLN A 790 11.01 -30.36 -8.04
N LEU A 791 12.11 -30.50 -7.29
CA LEU A 791 12.21 -31.34 -6.10
C LEU A 791 12.75 -30.51 -4.93
N PHE A 792 11.99 -30.41 -3.86
CA PHE A 792 12.32 -29.63 -2.66
C PHE A 792 12.14 -30.49 -1.42
N ASP A 793 13.14 -30.60 -0.56
CA ASP A 793 13.08 -31.30 0.73
C ASP A 793 12.54 -32.74 0.63
N CYS A 794 13.18 -33.54 -0.22
CA CYS A 794 12.96 -34.99 -0.34
C CYS A 794 14.14 -35.76 0.29
N ALA A 795 14.17 -35.81 1.63
CA ALA A 795 15.32 -36.28 2.39
C ALA A 795 15.80 -37.72 2.08
N ASP A 796 14.89 -38.65 1.75
CA ASP A 796 15.23 -40.05 1.45
C ASP A 796 15.58 -40.33 -0.02
N LEU A 797 15.47 -39.33 -0.90
CA LEU A 797 15.66 -39.51 -2.35
C LEU A 797 17.13 -39.81 -2.66
N LYS A 798 17.39 -40.99 -3.23
CA LYS A 798 18.77 -41.46 -3.53
C LYS A 798 19.22 -41.16 -4.96
N SER A 799 18.29 -41.16 -5.90
CA SER A 799 18.58 -40.99 -7.33
C SER A 799 17.42 -40.29 -8.06
N LEU A 800 17.78 -39.53 -9.09
CA LEU A 800 16.85 -38.96 -10.07
C LEU A 800 16.38 -40.05 -11.07
N PRO A 801 15.37 -39.79 -11.93
CA PRO A 801 14.93 -40.76 -12.94
C PRO A 801 16.08 -41.23 -13.83
N GLU A 802 16.18 -42.54 -14.10
CA GLU A 802 17.18 -43.06 -15.05
C GLU A 802 16.90 -42.57 -16.47
N HIS A 803 17.94 -42.48 -17.31
CA HIS A 803 17.83 -42.12 -18.73
C HIS A 803 17.10 -40.78 -19.02
N MET A 804 17.27 -39.76 -18.17
CA MET A 804 16.64 -38.44 -18.37
C MET A 804 16.92 -37.86 -19.76
N ASN A 805 18.13 -38.06 -20.27
CA ASN A 805 18.56 -37.60 -21.59
C ASN A 805 17.70 -38.13 -22.75
N SER A 806 17.14 -39.34 -22.67
CA SER A 806 16.27 -39.92 -23.70
C SER A 806 14.78 -39.81 -23.37
N LEU A 807 14.42 -39.92 -22.08
CA LEU A 807 13.04 -39.98 -21.63
C LEU A 807 12.41 -38.59 -21.36
N LEU A 808 13.23 -37.57 -21.11
CA LEU A 808 12.80 -36.18 -20.85
C LEU A 808 13.42 -35.18 -21.86
N PRO A 809 13.25 -35.39 -23.19
CA PRO A 809 13.91 -34.60 -24.23
C PRO A 809 13.45 -33.12 -24.31
N SER A 810 12.37 -32.74 -23.62
CA SER A 810 11.82 -31.39 -23.62
C SER A 810 12.07 -30.61 -22.33
N LEU A 811 12.82 -31.19 -21.37
CA LEU A 811 13.05 -30.55 -20.06
C LEU A 811 13.89 -29.27 -20.22
N GLU A 812 13.36 -28.15 -19.74
CA GLU A 812 14.01 -26.83 -19.83
C GLU A 812 14.48 -26.30 -18.47
N ASP A 813 13.74 -26.58 -17.38
CA ASP A 813 14.05 -26.12 -16.02
C ASP A 813 14.08 -27.30 -15.03
N LEU A 814 15.22 -27.47 -14.35
CA LEU A 814 15.43 -28.47 -13.30
C LEU A 814 15.83 -27.78 -12.01
N ARG A 815 15.04 -27.93 -10.95
CA ARG A 815 15.31 -27.34 -9.63
C ARG A 815 15.38 -28.40 -8.55
N LEU A 816 16.50 -28.41 -7.83
CA LEU A 816 16.82 -29.36 -6.76
C LEU A 816 17.19 -28.57 -5.50
N PHE A 817 16.43 -28.76 -4.42
CA PHE A 817 16.63 -28.06 -3.16
C PHE A 817 16.51 -29.03 -1.98
N LEU A 818 17.42 -28.97 -1.00
CA LEU A 818 17.40 -29.83 0.20
C LEU A 818 17.29 -31.33 -0.12
N LEU A 819 18.24 -31.87 -0.90
CA LEU A 819 18.32 -33.31 -1.22
C LEU A 819 19.59 -33.96 -0.65
N PRO A 820 19.67 -34.22 0.67
CA PRO A 820 20.91 -34.61 1.35
C PRO A 820 21.43 -36.01 0.99
N LYS A 821 20.59 -36.91 0.45
CA LYS A 821 20.99 -38.28 0.08
C LYS A 821 21.27 -38.47 -1.41
N LEU A 822 21.00 -37.47 -2.24
CA LEU A 822 21.25 -37.53 -3.68
C LEU A 822 22.76 -37.40 -3.95
N GLU A 823 23.36 -38.46 -4.50
CA GLU A 823 24.83 -38.54 -4.66
C GLU A 823 25.31 -38.10 -6.05
N VAL A 824 24.64 -38.53 -7.12
CA VAL A 824 25.10 -38.30 -8.50
C VAL A 824 23.91 -38.12 -9.45
N PHE A 825 24.17 -37.49 -10.61
CA PHE A 825 23.25 -37.53 -11.74
C PHE A 825 23.18 -38.94 -12.36
N PRO A 826 22.05 -39.34 -12.97
CA PRO A 826 21.85 -40.67 -13.51
C PRO A 826 22.75 -40.97 -14.72
N GLU A 827 23.00 -42.26 -14.98
CA GLU A 827 23.76 -42.72 -16.15
C GLU A 827 23.10 -42.24 -17.46
N GLY A 828 23.88 -41.56 -18.30
CA GLY A 828 23.40 -40.90 -19.53
C GLY A 828 23.28 -39.37 -19.44
N GLY A 829 23.35 -38.80 -18.23
CA GLY A 829 23.43 -37.35 -18.00
C GLY A 829 22.08 -36.61 -18.12
N LEU A 830 22.15 -35.27 -18.03
CA LEU A 830 21.00 -34.38 -18.11
C LEU A 830 20.52 -34.16 -19.57
N PRO A 831 19.24 -33.75 -19.79
CA PRO A 831 18.70 -33.50 -21.13
C PRO A 831 19.39 -32.35 -21.87
N SER A 832 19.57 -32.48 -23.19
CA SER A 832 20.30 -31.50 -24.01
C SER A 832 19.58 -30.16 -24.21
N LYS A 833 18.25 -30.10 -24.01
CA LYS A 833 17.44 -28.87 -24.07
C LYS A 833 17.37 -28.09 -22.75
N LEU A 834 18.02 -28.57 -21.69
CA LEU A 834 17.99 -27.94 -20.38
C LEU A 834 18.58 -26.52 -20.46
N LYS A 835 17.79 -25.51 -20.10
CA LYS A 835 18.17 -24.09 -20.13
C LYS A 835 18.55 -23.56 -18.76
N SER A 836 17.88 -24.05 -17.72
CA SER A 836 18.00 -23.62 -16.33
C SER A 836 18.25 -24.82 -15.42
N LEU A 837 19.28 -24.72 -14.58
CA LEU A 837 19.60 -25.70 -13.55
C LEU A 837 19.83 -24.99 -12.22
N TYR A 838 19.05 -25.35 -11.20
CA TYR A 838 19.11 -24.79 -9.86
C TYR A 838 19.41 -25.91 -8.86
N ILE A 839 20.49 -25.75 -8.07
CA ILE A 839 20.92 -26.71 -7.05
C ILE A 839 21.23 -25.96 -5.76
N GLU A 840 20.53 -26.27 -4.68
CA GLU A 840 20.77 -25.66 -3.37
C GLU A 840 20.66 -26.68 -2.24
N ASP A 841 21.56 -26.60 -1.26
CA ASP A 841 21.61 -27.47 -0.08
C ASP A 841 21.51 -28.98 -0.41
N CYS A 842 22.31 -29.39 -1.40
CA CYS A 842 22.42 -30.77 -1.90
C CYS A 842 23.86 -31.30 -1.68
N SER A 843 24.31 -31.35 -0.43
CA SER A 843 25.73 -31.53 -0.05
C SER A 843 26.45 -32.71 -0.73
N LYS A 844 25.81 -33.87 -0.84
CA LYS A 844 26.41 -35.04 -1.51
C LYS A 844 26.55 -34.86 -3.02
N LEU A 845 25.53 -34.27 -3.67
CA LEU A 845 25.54 -34.00 -5.11
C LEU A 845 26.60 -32.94 -5.47
N ILE A 846 26.72 -31.91 -4.65
CA ILE A 846 27.73 -30.84 -4.82
C ILE A 846 29.15 -31.34 -4.50
N ALA A 847 29.30 -32.26 -3.55
CA ALA A 847 30.58 -32.96 -3.33
C ALA A 847 31.02 -33.77 -4.56
N ALA A 848 30.06 -34.33 -5.32
CA ALA A 848 30.31 -35.08 -6.55
C ALA A 848 30.35 -34.22 -7.83
N ARG A 849 30.46 -32.89 -7.73
CA ARG A 849 30.35 -31.96 -8.88
C ARG A 849 31.27 -32.23 -10.07
N MET A 850 32.44 -32.85 -9.85
CA MET A 850 33.35 -33.27 -10.94
C MET A 850 32.73 -34.29 -11.90
N GLN A 851 31.61 -34.90 -11.53
CA GLN A 851 30.90 -35.89 -12.34
C GLN A 851 29.68 -35.31 -13.07
N TRP A 852 29.36 -34.01 -12.88
CA TRP A 852 28.15 -33.41 -13.46
C TRP A 852 28.16 -33.33 -14.99
N SER A 853 29.33 -33.25 -15.61
CA SER A 853 29.49 -33.17 -17.07
C SER A 853 28.68 -32.04 -17.75
N LEU A 854 28.41 -30.92 -17.05
CA LEU A 854 27.56 -29.82 -17.54
C LEU A 854 28.12 -29.14 -18.80
N GLN A 855 29.44 -29.21 -19.01
CA GLN A 855 30.10 -28.71 -20.23
C GLN A 855 29.59 -29.36 -21.52
N SER A 856 28.95 -30.52 -21.43
CA SER A 856 28.36 -31.22 -22.58
C SER A 856 26.96 -30.73 -22.95
N LEU A 857 26.34 -29.85 -22.14
CA LEU A 857 24.98 -29.37 -22.33
C LEU A 857 24.95 -28.14 -23.25
N PRO A 858 24.41 -28.25 -24.48
CA PRO A 858 24.49 -27.20 -25.49
C PRO A 858 23.50 -26.05 -25.29
N SER A 859 22.52 -26.21 -24.39
CA SER A 859 21.43 -25.23 -24.20
C SER A 859 21.45 -24.55 -22.83
N LEU A 860 22.37 -24.93 -21.94
CA LEU A 860 22.37 -24.45 -20.56
C LEU A 860 22.79 -22.98 -20.53
N SER A 861 21.88 -22.12 -20.08
CA SER A 861 22.01 -20.65 -20.10
C SER A 861 21.99 -20.03 -18.71
N LYS A 862 21.26 -20.65 -17.76
CA LYS A 862 21.19 -20.21 -16.37
C LYS A 862 21.60 -21.35 -15.43
N PHE A 863 22.53 -21.07 -14.54
CA PHE A 863 22.96 -22.01 -13.51
C PHE A 863 23.01 -21.30 -12.15
N THR A 864 22.36 -21.90 -11.16
CA THR A 864 22.37 -21.42 -9.78
C THR A 864 22.85 -22.53 -8.87
N VAL A 865 23.82 -22.22 -8.01
CA VAL A 865 24.35 -23.15 -6.99
C VAL A 865 24.44 -22.45 -5.63
N GLY A 866 24.02 -23.10 -4.55
CA GLY A 866 24.16 -22.51 -3.22
C GLY A 866 24.08 -23.46 -2.01
N VAL A 867 24.47 -22.92 -0.85
CA VAL A 867 24.47 -23.56 0.48
C VAL A 867 25.22 -24.91 0.49
N ASP A 868 26.53 -24.86 0.73
CA ASP A 868 27.38 -26.04 0.95
C ASP A 868 28.50 -25.72 1.95
N GLU A 869 28.92 -26.73 2.74
CA GLU A 869 29.95 -26.62 3.78
C GLU A 869 31.35 -27.09 3.32
N ASN A 870 31.53 -27.58 2.10
CA ASN A 870 32.74 -28.28 1.65
C ASN A 870 33.35 -27.75 0.35
N VAL A 871 32.92 -26.59 -0.15
CA VAL A 871 33.45 -26.00 -1.39
C VAL A 871 34.37 -24.83 -1.06
N GLU A 872 35.70 -25.04 -1.14
CA GLU A 872 36.71 -23.98 -0.91
C GLU A 872 36.99 -23.15 -2.18
N SER A 873 36.83 -23.74 -3.37
CA SER A 873 37.01 -23.07 -4.66
C SER A 873 35.95 -23.51 -5.67
N PHE A 874 35.45 -22.58 -6.50
CA PHE A 874 34.42 -22.84 -7.51
C PHE A 874 34.51 -21.83 -8.66
N PRO A 875 34.15 -22.14 -9.91
CA PRO A 875 33.97 -23.47 -10.51
C PRO A 875 35.31 -24.11 -10.88
N GLU A 876 35.41 -25.43 -10.90
CA GLU A 876 36.58 -26.15 -11.42
C GLU A 876 36.77 -25.98 -12.94
N GLU A 877 37.98 -26.26 -13.43
CA GLU A 877 38.29 -26.19 -14.86
C GLU A 877 37.33 -27.05 -15.69
N MET A 878 36.76 -26.44 -16.74
CA MET A 878 35.84 -27.08 -17.69
C MET A 878 34.56 -27.67 -17.06
N LEU A 879 34.15 -27.22 -15.87
CA LEU A 879 32.91 -27.69 -15.24
C LEU A 879 31.65 -27.12 -15.93
N LEU A 880 31.67 -25.83 -16.26
CA LEU A 880 30.52 -25.10 -16.81
C LEU A 880 30.58 -24.99 -18.34
N PRO A 881 29.45 -24.99 -19.07
CA PRO A 881 29.44 -24.83 -20.53
C PRO A 881 29.64 -23.37 -20.96
N SER A 882 30.26 -23.15 -22.12
CA SER A 882 30.48 -21.80 -22.69
C SER A 882 29.20 -21.07 -23.09
N THR A 883 28.07 -21.77 -23.14
CA THR A 883 26.72 -21.23 -23.44
C THR A 883 26.07 -20.52 -22.26
N LEU A 884 26.66 -20.59 -21.07
CA LEU A 884 26.10 -20.03 -19.85
C LEU A 884 26.06 -18.49 -19.91
N ALA A 885 24.85 -17.92 -19.79
CA ALA A 885 24.58 -16.49 -19.80
C ALA A 885 24.42 -15.89 -18.40
N SER A 886 23.92 -16.68 -17.44
CA SER A 886 23.71 -16.26 -16.05
C SER A 886 24.25 -17.32 -15.08
N LEU A 887 25.16 -16.90 -14.20
CA LEU A 887 25.70 -17.70 -13.10
C LEU A 887 25.34 -17.03 -11.77
N GLU A 888 24.65 -17.75 -10.90
CA GLU A 888 24.30 -17.28 -9.57
C GLU A 888 24.88 -18.21 -8.50
N ILE A 889 25.59 -17.65 -7.52
CA ILE A 889 26.21 -18.37 -6.41
C ILE A 889 25.67 -17.80 -5.10
N TRP A 890 25.09 -18.66 -4.27
CA TRP A 890 24.39 -18.22 -3.04
C TRP A 890 24.90 -18.96 -1.79
N SER A 891 25.20 -18.25 -0.70
CA SER A 891 25.43 -18.83 0.64
C SER A 891 26.50 -19.95 0.72
N LEU A 892 27.56 -19.90 -0.11
CA LEU A 892 28.67 -20.85 0.00
C LEU A 892 29.64 -20.42 1.10
N LYS A 893 29.40 -20.89 2.32
CA LYS A 893 30.10 -20.43 3.53
C LYS A 893 31.60 -20.70 3.50
N THR A 894 32.06 -21.78 2.88
CA THR A 894 33.50 -22.13 2.83
C THR A 894 34.24 -21.62 1.61
N LEU A 895 33.55 -20.95 0.67
CA LEU A 895 34.15 -20.52 -0.59
C LEU A 895 35.19 -19.42 -0.33
N LYS A 896 36.46 -19.74 -0.59
CA LYS A 896 37.61 -18.83 -0.41
C LYS A 896 38.00 -18.11 -1.70
N SER A 897 37.85 -18.76 -2.85
CA SER A 897 38.29 -18.20 -4.14
C SER A 897 37.42 -18.65 -5.31
N LEU A 898 37.17 -17.75 -6.27
CA LEU A 898 36.68 -18.16 -7.59
C LEU A 898 37.84 -18.51 -8.51
N ASN A 899 37.79 -19.69 -9.14
CA ASN A 899 38.88 -20.12 -10.01
C ASN A 899 38.78 -19.43 -11.38
N TYR A 900 39.83 -18.68 -11.74
CA TYR A 900 39.94 -17.98 -13.03
C TYR A 900 39.88 -18.95 -14.21
N SER A 901 40.60 -20.07 -14.16
CA SER A 901 40.65 -21.02 -15.28
C SER A 901 39.31 -21.73 -15.53
N GLY A 902 38.42 -21.76 -14.53
CA GLY A 902 37.05 -22.27 -14.66
C GLY A 902 36.03 -21.25 -15.18
N LEU A 903 36.37 -19.96 -15.26
CA LEU A 903 35.48 -18.90 -15.75
C LEU A 903 35.93 -18.32 -17.11
N GLN A 904 37.21 -18.45 -17.45
CA GLN A 904 37.80 -17.88 -18.67
C GLN A 904 37.13 -18.34 -19.97
N HIS A 905 36.61 -19.57 -20.01
CA HIS A 905 35.96 -20.14 -21.20
C HIS A 905 34.47 -19.77 -21.34
N LEU A 906 33.89 -19.04 -20.39
CA LEU A 906 32.47 -18.63 -20.41
C LEU A 906 32.27 -17.37 -21.25
N THR A 907 32.46 -17.48 -22.56
CA THR A 907 32.36 -16.35 -23.51
C THR A 907 30.96 -15.73 -23.62
N SER A 908 29.91 -16.42 -23.16
CA SER A 908 28.51 -15.98 -23.26
C SER A 908 27.96 -15.40 -21.96
N LEU A 909 28.77 -15.30 -20.89
CA LEU A 909 28.30 -14.90 -19.57
C LEU A 909 28.00 -13.40 -19.52
N GLU A 910 26.72 -13.06 -19.32
CA GLU A 910 26.22 -11.68 -19.19
C GLU A 910 26.02 -11.27 -17.73
N GLN A 911 25.68 -12.23 -16.86
CA GLN A 911 25.34 -11.97 -15.46
C GLN A 911 26.07 -12.95 -14.52
N LEU A 912 26.80 -12.39 -13.56
CA LEU A 912 27.41 -13.13 -12.45
C LEU A 912 26.92 -12.51 -11.14
N THR A 913 26.16 -13.27 -10.35
CA THR A 913 25.65 -12.85 -9.04
C THR A 913 26.25 -13.72 -7.96
N ILE A 914 26.79 -13.10 -6.91
CA ILE A 914 27.35 -13.79 -5.75
C ILE A 914 26.74 -13.14 -4.51
N THR A 915 26.05 -13.94 -3.70
CA THR A 915 25.31 -13.46 -2.53
C THR A 915 25.67 -14.31 -1.31
N ASP A 916 25.89 -13.69 -0.16
CA ASP A 916 26.09 -14.38 1.13
C ASP A 916 27.29 -15.36 1.18
N CYS A 917 28.43 -15.01 0.57
CA CYS A 917 29.67 -15.81 0.61
C CYS A 917 30.73 -15.15 1.51
N PRO A 918 30.67 -15.31 2.84
CA PRO A 918 31.44 -14.50 3.80
C PRO A 918 32.96 -14.73 3.78
N ASN A 919 33.42 -15.88 3.27
CA ASN A 919 34.84 -16.25 3.27
C ASN A 919 35.56 -15.99 1.94
N LEU A 920 34.91 -15.33 0.97
CA LEU A 920 35.47 -15.10 -0.36
C LEU A 920 36.59 -14.04 -0.29
N GLN A 921 37.84 -14.47 -0.49
CA GLN A 921 39.04 -13.64 -0.35
C GLN A 921 39.62 -13.17 -1.70
N SER A 922 39.36 -13.88 -2.80
CA SER A 922 39.93 -13.55 -4.12
C SER A 922 38.92 -13.67 -5.26
N MET A 923 38.80 -12.60 -6.04
CA MET A 923 38.10 -12.54 -7.33
C MET A 923 39.12 -12.58 -8.48
N PRO A 924 38.77 -13.08 -9.67
CA PRO A 924 39.67 -13.08 -10.82
C PRO A 924 39.94 -11.63 -11.28
N GLY A 925 41.12 -11.11 -10.95
CA GLY A 925 41.62 -9.85 -11.50
C GLY A 925 42.02 -10.05 -12.97
N GLU A 926 41.56 -9.17 -13.86
CA GLU A 926 41.96 -9.02 -15.29
C GLU A 926 41.12 -9.74 -16.38
N ALA A 927 39.93 -10.28 -16.08
CA ALA A 927 39.20 -11.14 -17.03
C ALA A 927 38.15 -10.48 -17.99
N PHE A 928 37.99 -9.15 -18.03
CA PHE A 928 36.95 -8.52 -18.87
C PHE A 928 37.48 -7.30 -19.63
N HIS A 929 38.44 -7.50 -20.53
CA HIS A 929 38.90 -6.48 -21.48
C HIS A 929 38.07 -6.51 -22.77
N PHE A 930 37.17 -5.53 -22.96
CA PHE A 930 36.69 -5.14 -24.29
C PHE A 930 37.62 -4.07 -24.90
N TYR A 931 37.87 -4.19 -26.20
CA TYR A 931 38.82 -3.43 -27.03
C TYR A 931 38.69 -1.90 -26.95
N HIS A 932 39.79 -1.20 -26.63
CA HIS A 932 40.40 -0.15 -27.48
C HIS A 932 41.79 0.29 -26.91
N GLU A 933 42.85 0.11 -27.72
CA GLU A 933 44.27 0.44 -27.45
C GLU A 933 44.56 1.98 -27.51
N ARG A 934 45.48 2.63 -26.76
CA ARG A 934 46.98 2.69 -26.80
C ARG A 934 47.50 3.84 -25.84
N PRO A 935 48.81 4.11 -25.60
CA PRO A 935 49.70 3.41 -24.65
C PRO A 935 50.59 4.31 -23.73
N VAL A 936 51.15 3.70 -22.67
CA VAL A 936 52.43 3.95 -21.93
C VAL A 936 52.71 5.30 -21.25
N GLY A 937 52.97 5.21 -19.93
CA GLY A 937 53.76 6.15 -19.12
C GLY A 937 53.72 5.76 -17.65
N GLU A 938 54.85 5.26 -17.12
CA GLU A 938 54.97 4.66 -15.80
C GLU A 938 54.72 5.60 -14.60
N THR A 939 54.45 4.95 -13.47
CA THR A 939 54.54 5.37 -12.05
C THR A 939 53.34 6.07 -11.39
N GLU A 940 52.72 5.25 -10.52
CA GLU A 940 52.08 5.59 -9.24
C GLU A 940 50.81 6.46 -9.25
N CYS A 941 49.63 5.83 -9.40
CA CYS A 941 48.42 6.07 -8.59
C CYS A 941 47.21 5.22 -9.04
N LEU A 942 46.40 4.80 -8.05
CA LEU A 942 44.92 4.64 -7.98
C LEU A 942 44.06 4.18 -9.19
N GLN A 943 43.01 3.41 -8.83
CA GLN A 943 41.76 3.07 -9.53
C GLN A 943 41.75 1.87 -10.49
N THR A 944 40.88 0.90 -10.16
CA THR A 944 40.19 0.06 -11.15
C THR A 944 38.69 0.21 -10.98
N SER A 945 38.12 1.12 -11.77
CA SER A 945 36.70 1.17 -12.12
C SER A 945 36.45 0.25 -13.31
N GLY A 946 35.38 -0.56 -13.26
CA GLY A 946 34.82 -1.18 -14.48
C GLY A 946 34.36 -2.63 -14.35
N LEU A 947 33.44 -2.93 -13.44
CA LEU A 947 32.42 -3.99 -13.56
C LEU A 947 31.50 -3.92 -12.33
N GLY A 948 30.19 -4.04 -12.55
CA GLY A 948 29.18 -4.04 -11.50
C GLY A 948 29.21 -5.34 -10.69
N ILE A 949 30.24 -5.50 -9.85
CA ILE A 949 30.24 -6.48 -8.78
C ILE A 949 29.39 -5.88 -7.66
N LYS A 950 28.18 -6.43 -7.43
CA LYS A 950 27.43 -6.14 -6.20
C LYS A 950 27.95 -7.07 -5.11
N THR A 951 28.96 -6.64 -4.37
CA THR A 951 29.21 -7.17 -3.02
C THR A 951 28.24 -6.48 -2.07
N VAL A 952 27.33 -7.24 -1.49
CA VAL A 952 26.49 -6.79 -0.37
C VAL A 952 27.24 -7.18 0.90
N GLU A 953 27.79 -6.20 1.61
CA GLU A 953 28.27 -6.39 2.98
C GLU A 953 27.13 -6.07 3.95
N ASP A 954 26.92 -6.98 4.91
CA ASP A 954 25.84 -6.95 5.88
C ASP A 954 25.89 -5.74 6.83
N THR A 955 24.70 -5.23 7.16
CA THR A 955 24.42 -4.84 8.54
C THR A 955 23.11 -5.50 8.98
N ASP A 956 23.26 -6.30 10.02
CA ASP A 956 22.25 -7.09 10.71
C ASP A 956 20.99 -6.30 11.10
N GLN A 957 19.87 -7.00 10.93
CA GLN A 957 18.68 -7.01 11.78
C GLN A 957 17.88 -5.70 11.94
N ASN A 958 16.78 -5.60 11.19
CA ASN A 958 15.43 -5.67 11.77
C ASN A 958 14.32 -5.46 10.71
N GLY A 959 13.52 -6.52 10.53
CA GLY A 959 12.06 -6.41 10.44
C GLY A 959 11.42 -5.80 9.19
N LEU A 960 11.09 -6.65 8.22
CA LEU A 960 9.84 -6.54 7.46
C LEU A 960 9.21 -7.93 7.27
N SER A 961 8.55 -8.44 8.31
CA SER A 961 7.21 -9.00 8.11
C SER A 961 6.29 -7.77 7.96
N GLY A 962 5.64 -7.52 6.84
CA GLY A 962 4.77 -8.44 6.11
C GLY A 962 3.36 -7.86 6.19
N GLU A 963 2.50 -8.15 5.21
CA GLU A 963 1.05 -8.32 5.38
C GLU A 963 0.58 -9.08 4.14
N ASN A 964 -0.20 -10.17 4.19
CA ASN A 964 -0.89 -10.87 5.28
C ASN A 964 -1.54 -12.12 4.60
N SER A 965 -1.82 -13.27 5.22
CA SER A 965 -1.87 -13.59 6.66
C SER A 965 -2.30 -15.04 6.96
N LYS A 966 -1.57 -15.64 7.91
CA LYS A 966 -1.99 -16.31 9.17
C LYS A 966 -2.92 -17.52 9.17
N TRP A 967 -2.52 -18.56 9.92
CA TRP A 967 -3.08 -19.05 11.22
C TRP A 967 -1.88 -19.61 12.04
N SER A 968 -1.49 -19.08 13.20
CA SER A 968 -1.99 -19.36 14.57
C SER A 968 -1.74 -20.80 15.07
N GLU A 969 -0.66 -21.01 15.82
CA GLU A 969 -0.59 -22.06 16.85
C GLU A 969 -0.13 -21.47 18.19
N ASP A 970 -1.08 -21.41 19.12
CA ASP A 970 -0.84 -21.52 20.56
C ASP A 970 -1.21 -22.96 20.94
N SER A 971 -0.27 -23.75 21.46
CA SER A 971 -0.35 -24.30 22.83
C SER A 971 0.68 -25.40 23.15
N LYS A 972 1.30 -25.17 24.30
CA LYS A 972 2.23 -25.97 25.11
C LYS A 972 1.95 -27.48 25.27
N GLY A 973 3.06 -28.20 25.43
CA GLY A 973 3.24 -29.30 26.40
C GLY A 973 3.89 -30.52 25.75
N ARG A 974 4.88 -31.21 26.31
CA ARG A 974 5.47 -31.26 27.65
C ARG A 974 6.58 -32.33 27.52
N LEU A 975 7.83 -32.07 27.86
CA LEU A 975 8.77 -33.14 28.23
C LEU A 975 9.82 -32.61 29.21
N SER A 976 9.69 -33.13 30.43
CA SER A 976 10.51 -32.96 31.61
C SER A 976 11.87 -33.63 31.46
N ILE A 977 12.97 -32.93 31.79
CA ILE A 977 14.19 -33.58 32.26
C ILE A 977 14.74 -32.80 33.46
N THR A 978 14.77 -33.52 34.56
CA THR A 978 15.37 -33.24 35.86
C THR A 978 16.90 -33.21 35.81
N SER A 979 17.54 -32.30 36.53
CA SER A 979 18.66 -32.61 37.45
C SER A 979 19.25 -31.33 38.06
N ASP A 980 18.71 -30.92 39.21
CA ASP A 980 19.42 -30.05 40.15
C ASP A 980 20.03 -30.92 41.25
N ASN A 981 21.32 -30.73 41.49
CA ASN A 981 22.04 -31.38 42.55
C ASN A 981 23.09 -30.40 43.09
N ARG A 982 22.80 -29.73 44.23
CA ARG A 982 23.48 -30.01 45.53
C ARG A 982 23.31 -28.88 46.56
N SER A 983 23.12 -29.36 47.81
CA SER A 983 23.62 -28.87 49.11
C SER A 983 23.00 -27.65 49.80
N ALA A 984 21.93 -27.89 50.59
CA ALA A 984 21.88 -28.06 52.09
C ALA A 984 22.60 -27.03 53.02
N PRO A 985 22.39 -27.00 54.37
CA PRO A 985 21.52 -27.85 55.22
C PRO A 985 20.78 -27.16 56.41
N THR A 986 20.10 -28.01 57.21
CA THR A 986 19.70 -27.92 58.64
C THR A 986 18.58 -26.94 59.00
N ARG A 987 17.49 -27.36 59.66
CA ARG A 987 17.40 -28.18 60.88
C ARG A 987 16.08 -28.95 60.96
#